data_AF-A0A8H8NS65-F1
#
_entry.id   AF-A0A8H8NS65-F1
#
_cell.length_a   1.000
_cell.length_b   1.000
_cell.length_c   1.000
_cell.angle_alpha   90.00
_cell.angle_beta   90.00
_cell.angle_gamma   90.00
#
_symmetry.space_group_name_H-M   'P 1'
#
loop_
_entity.id
_entity.type
_entity.pdbx_description
1 polymer ?
#
loop_
_entity_poly.entity_id
_entity_poly.type
_entity_poly.pdbx_seq_one_letter_code
_entity_poly.pdbx_strand_id
1 'polypeptide(L)'
;MADAAKQAALQRALHELKVAVEHVFFSRYMGVAGYTLLLYDHILTFPAEVELVWKADKRNTVTWLFFANRYLVPIILSIDLYDKGGLASHLSTNFCQAWFVIEGYLNVLSFAAVHALVAMRVNAVWGRRKWVTILLWTGGILYIVGTLAIISPGLFQVLDEVAPNPVFNVCFGTITSYFWTVWIPPIIFELIIFSLTIIKAIEHRHKNVKTPVAYTLYRDGFLYFIIIMMCSIFPLVVWLAGPPTLVAMPKYFTMAVVNVMGFRLVLNLRGLRGDRIMASSGGGTSDDVNMEMSDIKGARITPNRTGFSPAPIQVRPAYTVQNSGLFIPTYESQQVNPAVDARWKIDRDILLDLVRDECNSSFHIFFFIQLFYEFTFIWGHFLRDSSATMLIVGLTGGIASGKSTISSLLTSHGIPVIDADLLARQVVEPGTPGHAAIISTFGTEVLKEGTHDIDRKKLGEIIFNDEYKRKQLNAIVHPAVRKAMFWSVVRCWLRGERVCVLDVPLLIETGMWKQVGKVVVVYVSKELQMQRLMRRDSSDRAAAQSRVSSQLPLASKLEYADVVIDNSGSMADTDRQIVSLVQRLQKETGWTWIVSWIIPPVGLLLGAWCLAWRAIKRGKKTKRRPAVPNEGAIELQ
;
A
#
# COMPACT_ATOMS: atom_id res chain seq x y z
N MET A 1 -6.63 -21.58 -56.36
CA MET A 1 -6.93 -20.38 -55.53
C MET A 1 -8.15 -20.57 -54.63
N ALA A 2 -9.27 -21.12 -55.13
CA ALA A 2 -10.46 -21.39 -54.30
C ALA A 2 -10.21 -22.37 -53.13
N ASP A 3 -9.38 -23.39 -53.31
CA ASP A 3 -9.07 -24.35 -52.24
C ASP A 3 -8.16 -23.76 -51.16
N ALA A 4 -7.17 -22.94 -51.54
CA ALA A 4 -6.32 -22.24 -50.58
C ALA A 4 -7.10 -21.23 -49.71
N ALA A 5 -8.10 -20.55 -50.29
CA ALA A 5 -8.99 -19.65 -49.56
C ALA A 5 -9.90 -20.42 -48.58
N LYS A 6 -10.44 -21.58 -48.98
CA LYS A 6 -11.20 -22.47 -48.10
C LYS A 6 -10.35 -23.02 -46.96
N GLN A 7 -9.11 -23.41 -47.24
CA GLN A 7 -8.18 -23.95 -46.24
C GLN A 7 -7.76 -22.88 -45.23
N ALA A 8 -7.50 -21.66 -45.70
CA ALA A 8 -7.25 -20.52 -44.81
C ALA A 8 -8.47 -20.14 -43.97
N ALA A 9 -9.69 -20.20 -44.53
CA ALA A 9 -10.93 -19.97 -43.78
C ALA A 9 -11.15 -21.04 -42.70
N LEU A 10 -10.89 -22.32 -43.03
CA LEU A 10 -10.96 -23.44 -42.08
C LEU A 10 -9.93 -23.29 -40.96
N GLN A 11 -8.69 -22.91 -41.27
CA GLN A 11 -7.65 -22.67 -40.26
C GLN A 11 -8.02 -21.50 -39.34
N ARG A 12 -8.60 -20.42 -39.85
CA ARG A 12 -9.11 -19.32 -39.01
C ARG A 12 -10.24 -19.80 -38.10
N ALA A 13 -11.23 -20.52 -38.63
CA ALA A 13 -12.33 -21.06 -37.84
C ALA A 13 -11.83 -22.01 -36.74
N LEU A 14 -10.84 -22.87 -37.05
CA LEU A 14 -10.22 -23.76 -36.06
C LEU A 14 -9.47 -22.98 -34.98
N HIS A 15 -8.76 -21.91 -35.36
CA HIS A 15 -8.05 -21.06 -34.42
C HIS A 15 -9.02 -20.30 -33.50
N GLU A 16 -10.09 -19.72 -34.05
CA GLU A 16 -11.15 -19.05 -33.28
C GLU A 16 -11.82 -20.02 -32.31
N LEU A 17 -12.10 -21.25 -32.75
CA LEU A 17 -12.65 -22.30 -31.89
C LEU A 17 -11.69 -22.66 -30.75
N LYS A 18 -10.39 -22.82 -31.04
CA LYS A 18 -9.36 -23.12 -30.03
C LYS A 18 -9.29 -22.03 -28.95
N VAL A 19 -9.27 -20.76 -29.37
CA VAL A 19 -9.25 -19.61 -28.44
C VAL A 19 -10.52 -19.57 -27.59
N ALA A 20 -11.70 -19.81 -28.19
CA ALA A 20 -12.95 -19.87 -27.44
C ALA A 20 -12.96 -20.98 -26.38
N VAL A 21 -12.43 -22.17 -26.72
CA VAL A 21 -12.30 -23.30 -25.79
C VAL A 21 -11.37 -22.93 -24.62
N GLU A 22 -10.23 -22.32 -24.89
CA GLU A 22 -9.29 -21.86 -23.85
C GLU A 22 -9.95 -20.84 -22.89
N HIS A 23 -10.75 -19.91 -23.41
CA HIS A 23 -11.49 -18.94 -22.60
C HIS A 23 -12.54 -19.60 -21.69
N VAL A 24 -13.25 -20.61 -22.20
CA VAL A 24 -14.21 -21.38 -21.41
C VAL A 24 -13.50 -22.09 -20.26
N PHE A 25 -12.37 -22.75 -20.51
CA PHE A 25 -11.59 -23.39 -19.45
C PHE A 25 -11.07 -22.39 -18.42
N PHE A 26 -10.57 -21.23 -18.87
CA PHE A 26 -10.12 -20.18 -17.96
C PHE A 26 -11.24 -19.67 -17.04
N SER A 27 -12.46 -19.49 -17.59
CA SER A 27 -13.65 -19.16 -16.80
C SER A 27 -13.97 -20.22 -15.75
N ARG A 28 -13.85 -21.51 -16.09
CA ARG A 28 -14.05 -22.63 -15.14
C ARG A 28 -13.05 -22.59 -13.99
N TYR A 29 -11.76 -22.44 -14.29
CA TYR A 29 -10.72 -22.37 -13.26
C TYR A 29 -10.94 -21.20 -12.31
N MET A 30 -11.33 -20.04 -12.84
CA MET A 30 -11.66 -18.87 -12.02
C MET A 30 -12.89 -19.08 -11.15
N GLY A 31 -13.92 -19.76 -11.67
CA GLY A 31 -15.10 -20.17 -10.90
C GLY A 31 -14.72 -21.07 -9.72
N VAL A 32 -13.94 -22.12 -9.97
CA VAL A 32 -13.44 -23.03 -8.92
C VAL A 32 -12.59 -22.29 -7.89
N ALA A 33 -11.67 -21.42 -8.33
CA ALA A 33 -10.82 -20.65 -7.44
C ALA A 33 -11.64 -19.70 -6.54
N GLY A 34 -12.61 -18.98 -7.12
CA GLY A 34 -13.51 -18.09 -6.39
C GLY A 34 -14.38 -18.85 -5.37
N TYR A 35 -14.92 -19.99 -5.78
CA TYR A 35 -15.72 -20.85 -4.88
C TYR A 35 -14.89 -21.42 -3.73
N THR A 36 -13.68 -21.90 -4.03
CA THR A 36 -12.74 -22.41 -3.02
C THR A 36 -12.38 -21.32 -2.01
N LEU A 37 -12.12 -20.10 -2.48
CA LEU A 37 -11.86 -18.95 -1.60
C LEU A 37 -13.06 -18.65 -0.69
N LEU A 38 -14.28 -18.69 -1.23
CA LEU A 38 -15.50 -18.45 -0.47
C LEU A 38 -15.70 -19.52 0.62
N LEU A 39 -15.55 -20.79 0.30
CA LEU A 39 -15.67 -21.89 1.26
C LEU A 39 -14.57 -21.84 2.33
N TYR A 40 -13.33 -21.56 1.90
CA TYR A 40 -12.20 -21.41 2.82
C TYR A 40 -12.44 -20.28 3.82
N ASP A 41 -12.91 -19.11 3.36
CA ASP A 41 -13.32 -18.03 4.24
C ASP A 41 -14.47 -18.45 5.17
N HIS A 42 -15.41 -19.25 4.65
CA HIS A 42 -16.53 -19.74 5.41
C HIS A 42 -16.09 -20.54 6.63
N ILE A 43 -15.20 -21.50 6.42
CA ILE A 43 -14.64 -22.36 7.46
C ILE A 43 -13.81 -21.53 8.44
N LEU A 44 -12.95 -20.65 7.93
CA LEU A 44 -12.03 -19.87 8.76
C LEU A 44 -12.77 -18.95 9.74
N THR A 45 -13.86 -18.30 9.29
CA THR A 45 -14.57 -17.33 10.13
C THR A 45 -15.79 -17.91 10.84
N PHE A 46 -16.08 -19.21 10.68
CA PHE A 46 -17.22 -19.87 11.32
C PHE A 46 -17.22 -19.74 12.85
N PRO A 47 -16.09 -19.92 13.58
CA PRO A 47 -16.10 -19.77 15.05
C PRO A 47 -16.52 -18.35 15.48
N ALA A 48 -15.98 -17.33 14.81
CA ALA A 48 -16.32 -15.94 15.07
C ALA A 48 -17.78 -15.63 14.71
N GLU A 49 -18.32 -16.28 13.67
CA GLU A 49 -19.72 -16.16 13.28
C GLU A 49 -20.67 -16.69 14.37
N VAL A 50 -20.39 -17.87 14.91
CA VAL A 50 -21.18 -18.47 16.00
C VAL A 50 -21.17 -17.57 17.23
N GLU A 51 -20.02 -16.99 17.56
CA GLU A 51 -19.90 -16.13 18.73
C GLU A 51 -20.57 -14.76 18.54
N LEU A 52 -20.35 -14.10 17.40
CA LEU A 52 -20.71 -12.70 17.18
C LEU A 52 -22.05 -12.51 16.46
N VAL A 53 -22.54 -13.52 15.75
CA VAL A 53 -23.75 -13.42 14.92
C VAL A 53 -24.87 -14.31 15.43
N TRP A 54 -24.60 -15.58 15.76
CA TRP A 54 -25.64 -16.51 16.18
C TRP A 54 -26.19 -16.19 17.57
N LYS A 55 -25.32 -15.72 18.47
CA LYS A 55 -25.71 -15.27 19.82
C LYS A 55 -26.26 -13.83 19.85
N ALA A 56 -26.18 -13.10 18.74
CA ALA A 56 -26.69 -11.74 18.65
C ALA A 56 -28.22 -11.71 18.55
N ASP A 57 -28.83 -10.57 18.87
CA ASP A 57 -30.27 -10.39 18.80
C ASP A 57 -30.80 -10.66 17.37
N LYS A 58 -31.70 -11.65 17.27
CA LYS A 58 -32.34 -12.10 16.03
C LYS A 58 -33.37 -11.09 15.49
N ARG A 59 -33.68 -10.03 16.23
CA ARG A 59 -34.52 -8.91 15.76
C ARG A 59 -33.75 -7.90 14.89
N ASN A 60 -32.43 -8.02 14.79
CA ASN A 60 -31.60 -7.09 14.02
C ASN A 60 -31.56 -7.47 12.52
N THR A 61 -31.98 -6.54 11.66
CA THR A 61 -31.96 -6.68 10.18
C THR A 61 -30.59 -7.06 9.62
N VAL A 62 -29.51 -6.56 10.24
CA VAL A 62 -28.13 -6.90 9.83
C VAL A 62 -27.84 -8.40 9.97
N THR A 63 -28.40 -9.06 10.98
CA THR A 63 -28.20 -10.49 11.23
C THR A 63 -28.88 -11.33 10.14
N TRP A 64 -30.10 -10.96 9.74
CA TRP A 64 -30.83 -11.67 8.68
C TRP A 64 -30.23 -11.44 7.30
N LEU A 65 -29.83 -10.21 6.97
CA LEU A 65 -29.13 -9.92 5.72
C LEU A 65 -27.79 -10.65 5.64
N PHE A 66 -27.07 -10.76 6.77
CA PHE A 66 -25.86 -11.56 6.86
C PHE A 66 -26.16 -13.02 6.53
N PHE A 67 -27.10 -13.68 7.24
CA PHE A 67 -27.39 -15.10 7.02
C PHE A 67 -27.90 -15.42 5.63
N ALA A 68 -28.86 -14.63 5.14
CA ALA A 68 -29.41 -14.81 3.82
C ALA A 68 -28.29 -14.83 2.80
N ASN A 69 -27.42 -13.82 2.81
CA ASN A 69 -26.38 -13.72 1.80
C ASN A 69 -25.21 -14.71 2.02
N ARG A 70 -24.86 -14.98 3.29
CA ARG A 70 -23.76 -15.86 3.70
C ARG A 70 -23.96 -17.31 3.27
N TYR A 71 -25.19 -17.79 3.29
CA TYR A 71 -25.51 -19.19 2.95
C TYR A 71 -26.14 -19.34 1.56
N LEU A 72 -26.79 -18.31 1.03
CA LEU A 72 -27.36 -18.35 -0.32
C LEU A 72 -26.28 -18.32 -1.40
N VAL A 73 -25.23 -17.52 -1.24
CA VAL A 73 -24.18 -17.37 -2.28
C VAL A 73 -23.38 -18.65 -2.53
N PRO A 74 -22.96 -19.42 -1.52
CA PRO A 74 -22.38 -20.74 -1.74
C PRO A 74 -23.31 -21.70 -2.49
N ILE A 75 -24.63 -21.64 -2.27
CA ILE A 75 -25.59 -22.48 -3.00
C ILE A 75 -25.65 -22.05 -4.47
N ILE A 76 -25.72 -20.74 -4.74
CA ILE A 76 -25.72 -20.20 -6.10
C ILE A 76 -24.46 -20.66 -6.85
N LEU A 77 -23.28 -20.43 -6.26
CA LEU A 77 -22.01 -20.80 -6.90
C LEU A 77 -21.83 -22.32 -7.05
N SER A 78 -22.42 -23.13 -6.15
CA SER A 78 -22.43 -24.59 -6.33
C SER A 78 -23.20 -25.00 -7.59
N ILE A 79 -24.35 -24.39 -7.83
CA ILE A 79 -25.18 -24.69 -9.01
C ILE A 79 -24.53 -24.11 -10.27
N ASP A 80 -23.91 -22.93 -10.19
CA ASP A 80 -23.13 -22.37 -11.30
C ASP A 80 -21.92 -23.24 -11.65
N LEU A 81 -21.25 -23.81 -10.65
CA LEU A 81 -20.14 -24.73 -10.89
C LEU A 81 -20.64 -26.06 -11.47
N TYR A 82 -21.83 -26.53 -11.08
CA TYR A 82 -22.45 -27.70 -11.67
C TYR A 82 -22.79 -27.50 -13.16
N ASP A 83 -23.44 -26.37 -13.51
CA ASP A 83 -23.77 -26.01 -14.89
C ASP A 83 -22.53 -25.58 -15.68
N LYS A 84 -21.92 -24.45 -15.32
CA LYS A 84 -20.88 -23.77 -16.11
C LYS A 84 -19.49 -24.38 -15.92
N GLY A 85 -19.28 -25.12 -14.82
CA GLY A 85 -18.08 -25.93 -14.61
C GLY A 85 -18.00 -27.16 -15.50
N GLY A 86 -19.09 -27.52 -16.20
CA GLY A 86 -19.14 -28.69 -17.09
C GLY A 86 -19.14 -30.02 -16.33
N LEU A 87 -19.57 -30.01 -15.07
CA LEU A 87 -19.68 -31.21 -14.22
C LEU A 87 -21.00 -31.95 -14.46
N ALA A 88 -22.00 -31.29 -15.05
CA ALA A 88 -23.28 -31.89 -15.37
C ALA A 88 -23.15 -32.92 -16.50
N SER A 89 -23.66 -34.13 -16.28
CA SER A 89 -23.73 -35.19 -17.30
C SER A 89 -24.90 -35.00 -18.27
N HIS A 90 -26.00 -34.43 -17.79
CA HIS A 90 -27.18 -34.10 -18.60
C HIS A 90 -27.83 -32.80 -18.10
N LEU A 91 -27.95 -31.80 -18.98
CA LEU A 91 -28.65 -30.54 -18.73
C LEU A 91 -29.93 -30.49 -19.58
N SER A 92 -31.07 -30.22 -18.95
CA SER A 92 -32.33 -30.02 -19.68
C SER A 92 -32.50 -28.55 -20.06
N THR A 93 -33.18 -28.29 -21.18
CA THR A 93 -33.51 -26.91 -21.61
C THR A 93 -34.30 -26.17 -20.53
N ASN A 94 -35.26 -26.83 -19.88
CA ASN A 94 -36.04 -26.26 -18.78
C ASN A 94 -35.16 -25.84 -17.60
N PHE A 95 -34.16 -26.66 -17.25
CA PHE A 95 -33.19 -26.30 -16.20
C PHE A 95 -32.38 -25.08 -16.61
N CYS A 96 -31.83 -25.06 -17.84
CA CYS A 96 -31.03 -23.94 -18.32
C CYS A 96 -31.80 -22.62 -18.32
N GLN A 97 -33.04 -22.62 -18.82
CA GLN A 97 -33.89 -21.44 -18.87
C GLN A 97 -34.29 -20.96 -17.47
N ALA A 98 -34.72 -21.88 -16.59
CA ALA A 98 -35.11 -21.53 -15.23
C ALA A 98 -33.92 -21.02 -14.42
N TRP A 99 -32.78 -21.73 -14.48
CA TRP A 99 -31.58 -21.34 -13.74
C TRP A 99 -31.06 -19.99 -14.20
N PHE A 100 -31.02 -19.71 -15.51
CA PHE A 100 -30.56 -18.43 -16.04
C PHE A 100 -31.33 -17.22 -15.46
N VAL A 101 -32.66 -17.33 -15.37
CA VAL A 101 -33.51 -16.28 -14.79
C VAL A 101 -33.32 -16.18 -13.27
N ILE A 102 -33.35 -17.33 -12.57
CA ILE A 102 -33.19 -17.40 -11.13
C ILE A 102 -31.84 -16.82 -10.70
N GLU A 103 -30.76 -17.25 -11.36
CA GLU A 103 -29.39 -16.80 -11.13
C GLU A 103 -29.28 -15.27 -11.31
N GLY A 104 -29.89 -14.72 -12.36
CA GLY A 104 -29.92 -13.28 -12.61
C GLY A 104 -30.50 -12.47 -11.43
N TYR A 105 -31.67 -12.88 -10.92
CA TYR A 105 -32.31 -12.18 -9.79
C TYR A 105 -31.63 -12.43 -8.46
N LEU A 106 -31.15 -13.65 -8.20
CA LEU A 106 -30.41 -13.97 -6.98
C LEU A 106 -29.10 -13.20 -6.89
N ASN A 107 -28.42 -12.95 -8.02
CA ASN A 107 -27.27 -12.08 -8.09
C ASN A 107 -27.62 -10.65 -7.67
N VAL A 108 -28.67 -10.05 -8.24
CA VAL A 108 -29.11 -8.70 -7.86
C VAL A 108 -29.43 -8.63 -6.37
N LEU A 109 -30.12 -9.62 -5.82
CA LEU A 109 -30.44 -9.69 -4.39
C LEU A 109 -29.18 -9.78 -3.51
N SER A 110 -28.22 -10.63 -3.87
CA SER A 110 -26.95 -10.77 -3.15
C SER A 110 -26.16 -9.46 -3.11
N PHE A 111 -25.96 -8.83 -4.28
CA PHE A 111 -25.25 -7.54 -4.35
C PHE A 111 -25.99 -6.43 -3.60
N ALA A 112 -27.32 -6.40 -3.66
CA ALA A 112 -28.12 -5.45 -2.89
C ALA A 112 -27.96 -5.65 -1.38
N ALA A 113 -27.89 -6.89 -0.91
CA ALA A 113 -27.66 -7.20 0.50
C ALA A 113 -26.30 -6.70 0.99
N VAL A 114 -25.21 -6.94 0.23
CA VAL A 114 -23.87 -6.42 0.57
C VAL A 114 -23.87 -4.90 0.63
N HIS A 115 -24.41 -4.24 -0.39
CA HIS A 115 -24.46 -2.77 -0.44
C HIS A 115 -25.33 -2.18 0.68
N ALA A 116 -26.43 -2.83 1.04
CA ALA A 116 -27.24 -2.43 2.19
C ALA A 116 -26.44 -2.54 3.51
N LEU A 117 -25.65 -3.59 3.71
CA LEU A 117 -24.77 -3.75 4.89
C LEU A 117 -23.75 -2.60 4.98
N VAL A 118 -23.11 -2.26 3.86
CA VAL A 118 -22.14 -1.17 3.81
C VAL A 118 -22.81 0.20 4.00
N ALA A 119 -23.98 0.43 3.39
CA ALA A 119 -24.75 1.66 3.55
C ALA A 119 -25.23 1.86 5.00
N MET A 120 -25.78 0.83 5.63
CA MET A 120 -26.19 0.87 7.04
C MET A 120 -25.03 1.24 7.97
N ARG A 121 -23.85 0.70 7.67
CA ARG A 121 -22.62 1.03 8.39
C ARG A 121 -22.24 2.50 8.20
N VAL A 122 -22.20 3.01 6.96
CA VAL A 122 -21.89 4.43 6.71
C VAL A 122 -22.90 5.34 7.41
N ASN A 123 -24.19 4.98 7.39
CA ASN A 123 -25.22 5.69 8.14
C ASN A 123 -24.94 5.72 9.65
N ALA A 124 -24.43 4.62 10.22
CA ALA A 124 -24.03 4.55 11.62
C ALA A 124 -22.82 5.47 11.93
N VAL A 125 -21.81 5.53 11.04
CA VAL A 125 -20.64 6.43 11.20
C VAL A 125 -21.06 7.90 11.21
N TRP A 126 -22.09 8.23 10.44
CA TRP A 126 -22.68 9.57 10.38
C TRP A 126 -23.64 9.86 11.54
N GLY A 127 -23.79 8.96 12.50
CA GLY A 127 -24.69 9.16 13.65
C GLY A 127 -26.17 9.20 13.25
N ARG A 128 -26.55 8.50 12.18
CA ARG A 128 -27.94 8.44 11.66
C ARG A 128 -28.54 9.81 11.37
N ARG A 129 -27.75 10.73 10.84
CA ARG A 129 -28.27 12.03 10.35
C ARG A 129 -29.31 11.79 9.26
N LYS A 130 -30.47 12.44 9.40
CA LYS A 130 -31.65 12.24 8.52
C LYS A 130 -31.31 12.38 7.04
N TRP A 131 -30.54 13.39 6.65
CA TRP A 131 -30.18 13.60 5.24
C TRP A 131 -29.31 12.47 4.66
N VAL A 132 -28.36 11.94 5.45
CA VAL A 132 -27.50 10.82 5.03
C VAL A 132 -28.33 9.54 4.92
N THR A 133 -29.22 9.30 5.88
CA THR A 133 -30.15 8.18 5.85
C THR A 133 -31.03 8.25 4.60
N ILE A 134 -31.65 9.40 4.33
CA ILE A 134 -32.48 9.59 3.13
C ILE A 134 -31.66 9.33 1.87
N LEU A 135 -30.50 9.97 1.72
CA LEU A 135 -29.62 9.83 0.55
C LEU A 135 -29.22 8.37 0.28
N LEU A 136 -28.85 7.63 1.32
CA LEU A 136 -28.40 6.25 1.18
C LEU A 136 -29.54 5.30 0.80
N TRP A 137 -30.72 5.45 1.39
CA TRP A 137 -31.85 4.56 1.08
C TRP A 137 -32.52 4.92 -0.25
N THR A 138 -32.63 6.21 -0.59
CA THR A 138 -33.12 6.61 -1.93
C THR A 138 -32.14 6.19 -3.02
N GLY A 139 -30.83 6.41 -2.81
CA GLY A 139 -29.79 5.93 -3.71
C GLY A 139 -29.79 4.41 -3.87
N GLY A 140 -29.97 3.66 -2.77
CA GLY A 140 -30.07 2.21 -2.79
C GLY A 140 -31.30 1.70 -3.55
N ILE A 141 -32.46 2.34 -3.38
CA ILE A 141 -33.69 2.00 -4.14
C ILE A 141 -33.48 2.29 -5.63
N LEU A 142 -32.95 3.46 -5.98
CA LEU A 142 -32.67 3.83 -7.37
C LEU A 142 -31.68 2.85 -8.02
N TYR A 143 -30.66 2.42 -7.28
CA TYR A 143 -29.73 1.38 -7.71
C TYR A 143 -30.45 0.06 -8.04
N ILE A 144 -31.27 -0.45 -7.12
CA ILE A 144 -31.97 -1.73 -7.30
C ILE A 144 -32.94 -1.64 -8.48
N VAL A 145 -33.78 -0.60 -8.52
CA VAL A 145 -34.76 -0.39 -9.60
C VAL A 145 -34.07 -0.23 -10.95
N GLY A 146 -32.99 0.57 -11.02
CA GLY A 146 -32.23 0.75 -12.25
C GLY A 146 -31.59 -0.55 -12.73
N THR A 147 -31.04 -1.35 -11.82
CA THR A 147 -30.45 -2.66 -12.15
C THR A 147 -31.52 -3.63 -12.66
N LEU A 148 -32.68 -3.69 -12.01
CA LEU A 148 -33.81 -4.54 -12.41
C LEU A 148 -34.39 -4.13 -13.77
N ALA A 149 -34.47 -2.83 -14.05
CA ALA A 149 -34.95 -2.29 -15.32
C ALA A 149 -34.04 -2.63 -16.50
N ILE A 150 -32.73 -2.82 -16.26
CA ILE A 150 -31.77 -3.22 -17.28
C ILE A 150 -31.72 -4.75 -17.43
N ILE A 151 -31.64 -5.48 -16.32
CA ILE A 151 -31.42 -6.93 -16.35
C ILE A 151 -32.65 -7.69 -16.80
N SER A 152 -33.87 -7.27 -16.40
CA SER A 152 -35.08 -8.05 -16.66
C SER A 152 -35.39 -8.16 -18.16
N PRO A 153 -35.40 -7.07 -18.95
CA PRO A 153 -35.58 -7.17 -20.41
C PRO A 153 -34.50 -8.04 -21.07
N GLY A 154 -33.25 -7.91 -20.62
CA GLY A 154 -32.13 -8.71 -21.14
C GLY A 154 -32.30 -10.20 -20.87
N LEU A 155 -32.76 -10.59 -19.67
CA LEU A 155 -33.00 -11.99 -19.31
C LEU A 155 -34.15 -12.61 -20.13
N PHE A 156 -35.27 -11.90 -20.30
CA PHE A 156 -36.42 -12.41 -21.04
C PHE A 156 -36.18 -12.44 -22.56
N GLN A 157 -35.43 -11.48 -23.10
CA GLN A 157 -35.16 -11.39 -24.54
C GLN A 157 -34.38 -12.61 -25.06
N VAL A 158 -33.47 -13.15 -24.25
CA VAL A 158 -32.59 -14.27 -24.64
C VAL A 158 -33.04 -15.60 -24.06
N LEU A 159 -34.16 -15.63 -23.33
CA LEU A 159 -34.61 -16.83 -22.60
C LEU A 159 -34.83 -18.03 -23.52
N ASP A 160 -35.44 -17.80 -24.68
CA ASP A 160 -35.71 -18.85 -25.66
C ASP A 160 -34.44 -19.32 -26.40
N GLU A 161 -33.37 -18.52 -26.38
CA GLU A 161 -32.08 -18.86 -26.98
C GLU A 161 -31.17 -19.64 -26.02
N VAL A 162 -31.51 -19.69 -24.73
CA VAL A 162 -30.73 -20.43 -23.73
C VAL A 162 -31.00 -21.93 -23.86
N ALA A 163 -29.99 -22.68 -24.29
CA ALA A 163 -30.07 -24.12 -24.50
C ALA A 163 -28.79 -24.85 -24.02
N PRO A 164 -28.89 -26.14 -23.67
CA PRO A 164 -27.72 -26.94 -23.31
C PRO A 164 -26.82 -27.16 -24.54
N ASN A 165 -25.52 -26.89 -24.40
CA ASN A 165 -24.53 -27.16 -25.43
C ASN A 165 -23.85 -28.52 -25.16
N PRO A 166 -23.98 -29.52 -26.07
CA PRO A 166 -23.47 -30.87 -25.84
C PRO A 166 -21.94 -30.99 -25.95
N VAL A 167 -21.26 -30.02 -26.57
CA VAL A 167 -19.79 -30.04 -26.70
C VAL A 167 -19.13 -29.62 -25.40
N PHE A 168 -19.72 -28.65 -24.71
CA PHE A 168 -19.16 -28.07 -23.49
C PHE A 168 -19.86 -28.56 -22.22
N ASN A 169 -21.02 -29.22 -22.32
CA ASN A 169 -21.90 -29.58 -21.21
C ASN A 169 -22.23 -28.38 -20.31
N VAL A 170 -22.58 -27.25 -20.92
CA VAL A 170 -22.98 -26.02 -20.23
C VAL A 170 -24.24 -25.45 -20.85
N CYS A 171 -25.05 -24.73 -20.07
CA CYS A 171 -26.11 -23.88 -20.60
C CYS A 171 -25.49 -22.68 -21.31
N PHE A 172 -25.80 -22.51 -22.60
CA PHE A 172 -25.26 -21.44 -23.44
C PHE A 172 -26.41 -20.59 -24.00
N GLY A 173 -26.20 -19.28 -24.09
CA GLY A 173 -27.15 -18.33 -24.67
C GLY A 173 -26.42 -17.08 -25.16
N THR A 174 -27.02 -16.35 -26.10
CA THR A 174 -26.46 -15.07 -26.54
C THR A 174 -26.66 -14.02 -25.45
N ILE A 175 -25.72 -13.09 -25.33
CA ILE A 175 -25.80 -11.99 -24.37
C ILE A 175 -26.03 -10.71 -25.17
N THR A 176 -27.00 -9.90 -24.74
CA THR A 176 -27.28 -8.62 -25.38
C THR A 176 -26.10 -7.66 -25.25
N SER A 177 -25.84 -6.86 -26.29
CA SER A 177 -24.69 -5.94 -26.34
C SER A 177 -24.72 -4.86 -25.25
N TYR A 178 -25.88 -4.56 -24.68
CA TYR A 178 -26.05 -3.57 -23.62
C TYR A 178 -25.98 -4.16 -22.20
N PHE A 179 -25.82 -5.48 -22.04
CA PHE A 179 -25.89 -6.13 -20.73
C PHE A 179 -24.82 -5.65 -19.74
N TRP A 180 -23.68 -5.16 -20.23
CA TRP A 180 -22.65 -4.52 -19.40
C TRP A 180 -23.15 -3.29 -18.61
N THR A 181 -24.22 -2.63 -19.07
CA THR A 181 -24.78 -1.44 -18.40
C THR A 181 -25.40 -1.75 -17.03
N VAL A 182 -25.67 -3.03 -16.74
CA VAL A 182 -26.11 -3.53 -15.42
C VAL A 182 -25.16 -3.12 -14.29
N TRP A 183 -23.87 -2.90 -14.60
CA TRP A 183 -22.86 -2.48 -13.62
C TRP A 183 -22.85 -0.97 -13.33
N ILE A 184 -23.54 -0.14 -14.12
CA ILE A 184 -23.54 1.33 -13.93
C ILE A 184 -24.27 1.74 -12.63
N PRO A 185 -25.52 1.31 -12.37
CA PRO A 185 -26.21 1.66 -11.13
C PRO A 185 -25.43 1.33 -9.83
N PRO A 186 -24.82 0.13 -9.66
CA PRO A 186 -24.05 -0.16 -8.45
C PRO A 186 -22.81 0.72 -8.33
N ILE A 187 -22.06 0.97 -9.41
CA ILE A 187 -20.88 1.86 -9.38
C ILE A 187 -21.25 3.26 -8.90
N ILE A 188 -22.36 3.83 -9.40
CA ILE A 188 -22.84 5.14 -8.95
C ILE A 188 -23.13 5.13 -7.44
N PHE A 189 -23.79 4.08 -6.95
CA PHE A 189 -24.11 3.96 -5.52
C PHE A 189 -22.85 3.77 -4.66
N GLU A 190 -21.89 2.96 -5.11
CA GLU A 190 -20.59 2.78 -4.47
C GLU A 190 -19.85 4.10 -4.33
N LEU A 191 -19.84 4.94 -5.38
CA LEU A 191 -19.22 6.26 -5.37
C LEU A 191 -19.85 7.20 -4.31
N ILE A 192 -21.18 7.14 -4.15
CA ILE A 192 -21.88 7.90 -3.11
C ILE A 192 -21.43 7.45 -1.72
N ILE A 193 -21.45 6.13 -1.45
CA ILE A 193 -21.06 5.57 -0.15
C ILE A 193 -19.58 5.89 0.15
N PHE A 194 -18.70 5.74 -0.84
CA PHE A 194 -17.28 6.02 -0.72
C PHE A 194 -17.02 7.50 -0.41
N SER A 195 -17.68 8.40 -1.13
CA SER A 195 -17.56 9.85 -0.92
C SER A 195 -17.96 10.24 0.50
N LEU A 196 -19.10 9.73 0.98
CA LEU A 196 -19.56 9.98 2.36
C LEU A 196 -18.59 9.43 3.42
N THR A 197 -17.95 8.29 3.14
CA THR A 197 -16.94 7.70 4.02
C THR A 197 -15.69 8.55 4.10
N ILE A 198 -15.18 9.04 2.96
CA ILE A 198 -14.01 9.92 2.89
C ILE A 198 -14.27 11.24 3.60
N ILE A 199 -15.40 11.90 3.32
CA ILE A 199 -15.76 13.18 3.93
C ILE A 199 -15.73 13.05 5.45
N LYS A 200 -16.32 11.97 5.98
CA LYS A 200 -16.38 11.72 7.42
C LYS A 200 -15.01 11.40 8.03
N ALA A 201 -14.19 10.63 7.30
CA ALA A 201 -12.82 10.34 7.71
C ALA A 201 -11.96 11.62 7.79
N ILE A 202 -12.09 12.53 6.82
CA ILE A 202 -11.39 13.83 6.81
C ILE A 202 -11.87 14.70 7.98
N GLU A 203 -13.19 14.75 8.22
CA GLU A 203 -13.78 15.52 9.33
C GLU A 203 -13.22 15.04 10.69
N HIS A 204 -13.21 13.72 10.93
CA HIS A 204 -12.67 13.14 12.18
C HIS A 204 -11.17 13.37 12.32
N ARG A 205 -10.43 13.33 11.21
CA ARG A 205 -8.99 13.66 11.20
C ARG A 205 -8.75 15.11 11.58
N HIS A 206 -9.55 16.05 11.06
CA HIS A 206 -9.44 17.47 11.39
C HIS A 206 -9.78 17.74 12.86
N LYS A 207 -10.78 17.04 13.40
CA LYS A 207 -11.20 17.12 14.81
C LYS A 207 -10.28 16.37 15.80
N ASN A 208 -9.17 15.78 15.34
CA ASN A 208 -8.22 15.00 16.16
C ASN A 208 -8.88 13.87 17.00
N VAL A 209 -9.97 13.29 16.53
CA VAL A 209 -10.64 12.18 17.23
C VAL A 209 -9.79 10.92 17.09
N LYS A 210 -9.17 10.47 18.19
CA LYS A 210 -8.27 9.30 18.23
C LYS A 210 -8.92 8.10 18.92
N THR A 211 -10.12 7.72 18.51
CA THR A 211 -10.72 6.49 19.03
C THR A 211 -10.25 5.27 18.22
N PRO A 212 -9.80 4.18 18.87
CA PRO A 212 -9.30 2.99 18.17
C PRO A 212 -10.37 2.32 17.29
N VAL A 213 -11.65 2.48 17.65
CA VAL A 213 -12.79 2.04 16.84
C VAL A 213 -12.95 2.87 15.57
N ALA A 214 -12.81 4.20 15.63
CA ALA A 214 -12.86 5.03 14.43
C ALA A 214 -11.71 4.71 13.47
N TYR A 215 -10.50 4.48 13.99
CA TYR A 215 -9.35 4.11 13.16
C TYR A 215 -9.56 2.78 12.43
N THR A 216 -10.00 1.74 13.14
CA THR A 216 -10.27 0.41 12.55
C THR A 216 -11.43 0.49 11.56
N LEU A 217 -12.47 1.26 11.88
CA LEU A 217 -13.58 1.53 10.98
C LEU A 217 -13.12 2.21 9.69
N TYR A 218 -12.27 3.24 9.74
CA TYR A 218 -11.81 3.90 8.51
C TYR A 218 -10.82 3.04 7.72
N ARG A 219 -9.88 2.37 8.38
CA ARG A 219 -8.88 1.51 7.75
C ARG A 219 -9.53 0.35 7.01
N ASP A 220 -10.35 -0.43 7.72
CA ASP A 220 -11.00 -1.59 7.15
C ASP A 220 -12.04 -1.15 6.11
N GLY A 221 -12.76 -0.05 6.38
CA GLY A 221 -13.71 0.50 5.42
C GLY A 221 -13.09 0.86 4.08
N PHE A 222 -12.00 1.62 4.10
CA PHE A 222 -11.34 2.06 2.89
C PHE A 222 -10.84 0.89 2.03
N LEU A 223 -10.28 -0.13 2.67
CA LEU A 223 -9.80 -1.33 1.97
C LEU A 223 -10.95 -2.08 1.29
N TYR A 224 -12.08 -2.27 1.98
CA TYR A 224 -13.25 -2.92 1.39
C TYR A 224 -13.83 -2.12 0.22
N PHE A 225 -13.89 -0.79 0.33
CA PHE A 225 -14.37 0.06 -0.76
C PHE A 225 -13.50 -0.04 -2.02
N ILE A 226 -12.17 -0.03 -1.86
CA ILE A 226 -11.26 -0.19 -3.00
C ILE A 226 -11.47 -1.55 -3.66
N ILE A 227 -11.56 -2.63 -2.88
CA ILE A 227 -11.71 -3.98 -3.43
C ILE A 227 -13.05 -4.13 -4.15
N ILE A 228 -14.15 -3.69 -3.55
CA ILE A 228 -15.49 -3.77 -4.17
C ILE A 228 -15.51 -2.96 -5.46
N MET A 229 -15.00 -1.72 -5.45
CA MET A 229 -14.96 -0.86 -6.63
C MET A 229 -14.09 -1.47 -7.75
N MET A 230 -12.94 -2.06 -7.42
CA MET A 230 -12.09 -2.77 -8.40
C MET A 230 -12.82 -3.99 -8.99
N CYS A 231 -13.50 -4.76 -8.14
CA CYS A 231 -14.31 -5.90 -8.57
C CYS A 231 -15.53 -5.49 -9.42
N SER A 232 -16.10 -4.29 -9.21
CA SER A 232 -17.20 -3.73 -10.02
C SER A 232 -16.72 -3.12 -11.34
N ILE A 233 -15.50 -2.59 -11.39
CA ILE A 233 -14.87 -2.07 -12.62
C ILE A 233 -14.34 -3.21 -13.50
N PHE A 234 -13.86 -4.31 -12.92
CA PHE A 234 -13.26 -5.42 -13.66
C PHE A 234 -14.18 -6.01 -14.77
N PRO A 235 -15.47 -6.31 -14.51
CA PRO A 235 -16.41 -6.71 -15.55
C PRO A 235 -16.54 -5.70 -16.68
N LEU A 236 -16.57 -4.40 -16.38
CA LEU A 236 -16.67 -3.34 -17.38
C LEU A 236 -15.46 -3.33 -18.32
N VAL A 237 -14.26 -3.49 -17.76
CA VAL A 237 -13.01 -3.56 -18.55
C VAL A 237 -13.00 -4.79 -19.45
N VAL A 238 -13.42 -5.95 -18.93
CA VAL A 238 -13.48 -7.19 -19.73
C VAL A 238 -14.51 -7.07 -20.85
N TRP A 239 -15.65 -6.42 -20.60
CA TRP A 239 -16.64 -6.13 -21.65
C TRP A 239 -16.11 -5.16 -22.73
N LEU A 240 -15.29 -4.18 -22.36
CA LEU A 240 -14.78 -3.17 -23.29
C LEU A 240 -13.59 -3.68 -24.12
N ALA A 241 -12.73 -4.49 -23.52
CA ALA A 241 -11.44 -4.88 -24.12
C ALA A 241 -11.35 -6.37 -24.49
N GLY A 242 -12.25 -7.20 -23.99
CA GLY A 242 -12.19 -8.66 -24.14
C GLY A 242 -13.21 -9.21 -25.14
N PRO A 243 -12.94 -10.40 -25.73
CA PRO A 243 -13.92 -11.12 -26.52
C PRO A 243 -15.13 -11.56 -25.68
N PRO A 244 -16.33 -11.73 -26.30
CA PRO A 244 -17.57 -12.08 -25.59
C PRO A 244 -17.49 -13.35 -24.74
N THR A 245 -16.60 -14.27 -25.10
CA THR A 245 -16.37 -15.53 -24.36
C THR A 245 -15.73 -15.34 -22.99
N LEU A 246 -15.07 -14.20 -22.73
CA LEU A 246 -14.47 -13.88 -21.43
C LEU A 246 -15.43 -13.18 -20.47
N VAL A 247 -16.60 -12.74 -20.93
CA VAL A 247 -17.56 -11.95 -20.14
C VAL A 247 -18.06 -12.68 -18.88
N ALA A 248 -18.16 -14.01 -18.94
CA ALA A 248 -18.61 -14.82 -17.80
C ALA A 248 -17.54 -14.93 -16.68
N MET A 249 -16.27 -14.77 -17.02
CA MET A 249 -15.15 -15.02 -16.10
C MET A 249 -15.11 -14.03 -14.91
N PRO A 250 -15.28 -12.71 -15.10
CA PRO A 250 -15.36 -11.75 -14.00
C PRO A 250 -16.50 -12.00 -13.01
N LYS A 251 -17.64 -12.50 -13.49
CA LYS A 251 -18.87 -12.60 -12.70
C LYS A 251 -18.68 -13.43 -11.43
N TYR A 252 -18.17 -14.65 -11.56
CA TYR A 252 -18.03 -15.60 -10.44
C TYR A 252 -17.01 -15.13 -9.42
N PHE A 253 -15.89 -14.59 -9.90
CA PHE A 253 -14.84 -14.06 -9.04
C PHE A 253 -15.33 -12.83 -8.27
N THR A 254 -15.96 -11.86 -8.95
CA THR A 254 -16.54 -10.68 -8.32
C THR A 254 -17.59 -11.08 -7.30
N MET A 255 -18.48 -12.03 -7.61
CA MET A 255 -19.49 -12.50 -6.68
C MET A 255 -18.88 -13.11 -5.41
N ALA A 256 -17.86 -13.96 -5.53
CA ALA A 256 -17.19 -14.56 -4.39
C ALA A 256 -16.47 -13.51 -3.52
N VAL A 257 -15.66 -12.64 -4.14
CA VAL A 257 -14.83 -11.66 -3.42
C VAL A 257 -15.67 -10.61 -2.70
N VAL A 258 -16.67 -10.03 -3.38
CA VAL A 258 -17.55 -9.01 -2.78
C VAL A 258 -18.28 -9.57 -1.55
N ASN A 259 -18.68 -10.84 -1.59
CA ASN A 259 -19.32 -11.52 -0.48
C ASN A 259 -18.36 -11.77 0.69
N VAL A 260 -17.18 -12.34 0.44
CA VAL A 260 -16.13 -12.53 1.48
C VAL A 260 -15.83 -11.22 2.20
N MET A 261 -15.64 -10.15 1.43
CA MET A 261 -15.36 -8.81 1.97
C MET A 261 -16.53 -8.27 2.80
N GLY A 262 -17.77 -8.44 2.31
CA GLY A 262 -18.98 -8.04 3.03
C GLY A 262 -19.12 -8.72 4.38
N PHE A 263 -18.83 -10.02 4.48
CA PHE A 263 -18.96 -10.77 5.73
C PHE A 263 -17.88 -10.43 6.75
N ARG A 264 -16.61 -10.36 6.31
CA ARG A 264 -15.50 -9.95 7.19
C ARG A 264 -15.70 -8.57 7.79
N LEU A 265 -16.28 -7.65 7.02
CA LEU A 265 -16.63 -6.32 7.53
C LEU A 265 -17.62 -6.40 8.71
N VAL A 266 -18.67 -7.22 8.59
CA VAL A 266 -19.68 -7.37 9.66
C VAL A 266 -19.06 -8.01 10.91
N LEU A 267 -18.24 -9.06 10.74
CA LEU A 267 -17.60 -9.76 11.84
C LEU A 267 -16.60 -8.86 12.58
N ASN A 268 -15.73 -8.14 11.88
CA ASN A 268 -14.77 -7.21 12.49
C ASN A 268 -15.46 -6.14 13.34
N LEU A 269 -16.58 -5.61 12.86
CA LEU A 269 -17.33 -4.57 13.58
C LEU A 269 -18.00 -5.11 14.85
N ARG A 270 -18.53 -6.34 14.81
CA ARG A 270 -19.15 -6.96 15.98
C ARG A 270 -18.10 -7.40 17.00
N GLY A 271 -16.93 -7.88 16.57
CA GLY A 271 -15.81 -8.23 17.45
C GLY A 271 -15.38 -7.04 18.33
N LEU A 272 -15.20 -5.86 17.72
CA LEU A 272 -14.86 -4.63 18.47
C LEU A 272 -15.90 -4.23 19.53
N ARG A 273 -17.17 -4.59 19.32
CA ARG A 273 -18.24 -4.34 20.30
C ARG A 273 -18.24 -5.39 21.41
N GLY A 274 -17.94 -6.65 21.08
CA GLY A 274 -17.77 -7.74 22.05
C GLY A 274 -16.64 -7.44 23.05
N ASP A 275 -15.48 -7.05 22.55
CA ASP A 275 -14.30 -6.73 23.38
C ASP A 275 -14.58 -5.58 24.37
N ARG A 276 -15.35 -4.56 23.95
CA ARG A 276 -15.76 -3.45 24.83
C ARG A 276 -16.71 -3.89 25.93
N ILE A 277 -17.65 -4.78 25.63
CA ILE A 277 -18.60 -5.30 26.62
C ILE A 277 -17.85 -6.13 27.66
N MET A 278 -16.91 -6.97 27.23
CA MET A 278 -16.06 -7.77 28.12
C MET A 278 -15.10 -6.90 28.95
N ALA A 279 -14.55 -5.84 28.37
CA ALA A 279 -13.71 -4.88 29.10
C ALA A 279 -14.53 -4.05 30.12
N SER A 280 -15.83 -3.85 29.90
CA SER A 280 -16.72 -3.16 30.84
C SER A 280 -17.28 -4.05 31.96
N SER A 281 -17.30 -5.38 31.76
CA SER A 281 -17.76 -6.35 32.76
C SER A 281 -16.63 -6.90 33.63
N GLY A 282 -15.37 -6.74 33.23
CA GLY A 282 -14.19 -6.93 34.07
C GLY A 282 -13.86 -5.64 34.83
N GLY A 283 -14.03 -5.63 36.15
CA GLY A 283 -14.01 -4.44 37.01
C GLY A 283 -12.86 -3.45 36.74
N GLY A 284 -13.21 -2.29 36.18
CA GLY A 284 -12.42 -1.07 36.18
C GLY A 284 -13.07 -0.05 37.12
N THR A 285 -12.24 0.62 37.93
CA THR A 285 -12.64 1.59 38.96
C THR A 285 -13.49 2.74 38.43
N SER A 286 -14.46 3.16 39.24
CA SER A 286 -15.58 4.06 38.95
C SER A 286 -15.26 5.49 38.48
N ASP A 287 -14.00 5.84 38.24
CA ASP A 287 -13.59 7.20 37.87
C ASP A 287 -13.41 7.39 36.35
N ASP A 288 -13.23 6.31 35.58
CA ASP A 288 -13.08 6.38 34.10
C ASP A 288 -14.42 6.49 33.34
N VAL A 289 -15.55 6.31 34.03
CA VAL A 289 -16.89 6.24 33.40
C VAL A 289 -17.57 7.61 33.28
N ASN A 290 -17.07 8.64 33.96
CA ASN A 290 -17.72 9.96 34.01
C ASN A 290 -17.22 10.98 32.98
N MET A 291 -16.27 10.64 32.07
CA MET A 291 -15.70 11.61 31.12
C MET A 291 -16.13 11.44 29.64
N GLU A 292 -16.96 10.46 29.29
CA GLU A 292 -17.46 10.29 27.90
C GLU A 292 -19.00 10.17 27.79
N MET A 293 -19.75 10.87 28.64
CA MET A 293 -21.22 10.92 28.58
C MET A 293 -21.78 12.37 28.53
N SER A 294 -21.16 13.27 27.76
CA SER A 294 -21.70 14.63 27.53
C SER A 294 -22.19 14.90 26.11
N ASP A 295 -21.93 14.04 25.12
CA ASP A 295 -22.19 14.33 23.70
C ASP A 295 -23.34 13.54 23.04
N ILE A 296 -24.17 12.83 23.82
CA ILE A 296 -25.39 12.18 23.30
C ILE A 296 -26.58 12.53 24.21
N LYS A 297 -27.02 13.79 24.18
CA LYS A 297 -28.36 14.16 24.66
C LYS A 297 -29.38 13.84 23.57
N GLY A 298 -30.17 12.80 23.75
CA GLY A 298 -31.30 12.52 22.87
C GLY A 298 -31.92 11.14 22.94
N ALA A 299 -32.12 10.56 24.12
CA ALA A 299 -33.10 9.47 24.28
C ALA A 299 -33.60 9.44 25.73
N ARG A 300 -34.88 9.77 25.89
CA ARG A 300 -35.63 9.69 27.13
C ARG A 300 -35.91 8.21 27.40
N ILE A 301 -35.30 7.61 28.41
CA ILE A 301 -35.69 6.30 28.93
C ILE A 301 -35.81 6.42 30.45
N THR A 302 -37.03 6.19 30.93
CA THR A 302 -37.41 6.14 32.35
C THR A 302 -36.79 4.92 33.03
N PRO A 303 -36.30 5.03 34.29
CA PRO A 303 -35.90 3.84 35.05
C PRO A 303 -37.13 3.29 35.77
N ASN A 304 -37.41 2.00 35.60
CA ASN A 304 -38.25 1.28 36.55
C ASN A 304 -37.43 0.17 37.22
N ARG A 305 -37.41 0.23 38.55
CA ARG A 305 -36.72 -0.68 39.48
C ARG A 305 -37.36 -2.08 39.44
N THR A 306 -36.50 -3.10 39.54
CA THR A 306 -36.48 -4.21 40.52
C THR A 306 -35.17 -4.97 40.19
N GLY A 307 -34.26 -5.35 41.08
CA GLY A 307 -34.30 -5.62 42.50
C GLY A 307 -33.64 -6.99 42.72
N PHE A 308 -32.32 -7.11 42.57
CA PHE A 308 -31.54 -8.29 42.98
C PHE A 308 -30.11 -7.87 43.33
N SER A 309 -29.70 -8.14 44.57
CA SER A 309 -28.36 -7.92 45.12
C SER A 309 -27.45 -9.11 44.76
N PRO A 310 -26.16 -8.93 44.44
CA PRO A 310 -25.27 -10.04 44.09
C PRO A 310 -24.65 -10.70 45.33
N ALA A 311 -24.55 -12.02 45.31
CA ALA A 311 -23.71 -12.79 46.23
C ALA A 311 -22.24 -12.77 45.75
N PRO A 312 -21.25 -12.67 46.65
CA PRO A 312 -19.84 -12.58 46.28
C PRO A 312 -19.28 -13.98 45.93
N ILE A 313 -18.75 -14.15 44.73
CA ILE A 313 -17.94 -15.33 44.38
C ILE A 313 -16.47 -14.97 44.60
N GLN A 314 -15.86 -15.71 45.53
CA GLN A 314 -14.49 -15.57 45.99
C GLN A 314 -13.47 -15.82 44.87
N VAL A 315 -12.51 -14.91 44.79
CA VAL A 315 -11.23 -15.11 44.09
C VAL A 315 -10.33 -15.96 44.98
N ARG A 316 -9.79 -17.09 44.47
CA ARG A 316 -8.63 -17.78 45.06
C ARG A 316 -7.42 -17.68 44.14
N PRO A 317 -6.22 -17.37 44.66
CA PRO A 317 -4.98 -17.35 43.89
C PRO A 317 -4.20 -18.67 43.94
N ALA A 318 -3.36 -18.85 42.91
CA ALA A 318 -2.06 -19.54 42.81
C ALA A 318 -1.89 -21.00 43.28
N TYR A 319 -1.38 -21.86 42.39
CA TYR A 319 -0.39 -22.91 42.73
C TYR A 319 0.61 -23.17 41.58
N THR A 320 1.87 -23.31 41.99
CA THR A 320 3.05 -23.64 41.19
C THR A 320 3.47 -25.09 41.47
N VAL A 321 3.80 -25.84 40.41
CA VAL A 321 4.69 -27.02 40.24
C VAL A 321 4.99 -27.97 41.43
N GLN A 322 4.73 -29.28 41.26
CA GLN A 322 5.69 -30.34 41.65
C GLN A 322 5.47 -31.70 40.93
N ASN A 323 6.58 -32.44 40.81
CA ASN A 323 6.90 -33.55 39.93
C ASN A 323 6.59 -34.94 40.52
N SER A 324 6.67 -35.94 39.63
CA SER A 324 7.12 -37.34 39.83
C SER A 324 6.18 -38.43 40.37
N GLY A 325 6.03 -39.47 39.54
CA GLY A 325 5.64 -40.84 39.88
C GLY A 325 6.17 -41.80 38.79
N LEU A 326 7.33 -42.38 39.05
CA LEU A 326 8.13 -43.30 38.21
C LEU A 326 7.73 -44.75 38.50
N PHE A 327 7.72 -45.65 37.50
CA PHE A 327 8.23 -47.04 37.65
C PHE A 327 8.52 -47.68 36.27
N ILE A 328 9.75 -48.16 36.10
CA ILE A 328 10.28 -49.05 35.03
C ILE A 328 10.86 -50.29 35.76
N PRO A 329 10.77 -51.50 35.19
CA PRO A 329 12.02 -52.28 34.97
C PRO A 329 12.00 -53.06 33.63
N THR A 330 12.95 -52.82 32.71
CA THR A 330 14.23 -53.53 32.45
C THR A 330 14.16 -54.62 31.36
N TYR A 331 14.95 -54.48 30.28
CA TYR A 331 16.01 -55.47 29.96
C TYR A 331 17.11 -54.86 29.07
N GLU A 332 18.34 -55.31 29.34
CA GLU A 332 19.64 -54.79 28.91
C GLU A 332 20.13 -55.33 27.56
N SER A 333 20.70 -54.40 26.79
CA SER A 333 21.90 -54.42 25.92
C SER A 333 22.44 -55.71 25.27
N GLN A 334 22.70 -55.67 23.95
CA GLN A 334 24.01 -56.07 23.39
C GLN A 334 24.29 -55.54 21.95
N GLN A 335 25.49 -54.95 21.84
CA GLN A 335 26.38 -54.53 20.75
C GLN A 335 26.12 -54.83 19.25
N VAL A 336 26.24 -53.76 18.44
CA VAL A 336 27.15 -53.54 17.28
C VAL A 336 27.28 -54.61 16.17
N ASN A 337 26.79 -54.31 14.94
CA ASN A 337 27.56 -54.13 13.68
C ASN A 337 26.60 -53.80 12.49
N PRO A 338 27.06 -53.25 11.34
CA PRO A 338 26.42 -52.12 10.67
C PRO A 338 26.05 -52.51 9.23
N ALA A 339 24.88 -53.07 9.03
CA ALA A 339 24.36 -53.30 7.69
C ALA A 339 22.85 -53.46 7.81
N VAL A 340 22.12 -52.88 6.87
CA VAL A 340 20.66 -52.98 6.74
C VAL A 340 19.88 -52.01 7.63
N ASP A 341 20.15 -50.72 7.47
CA ASP A 341 19.16 -49.67 7.74
C ASP A 341 18.88 -48.90 6.43
N ALA A 342 18.16 -49.59 5.55
CA ALA A 342 17.62 -49.03 4.30
C ALA A 342 16.23 -49.62 4.08
N ARG A 343 15.24 -49.12 4.84
CA ARG A 343 13.83 -49.24 4.47
C ARG A 343 13.01 -48.16 5.17
N TRP A 344 12.43 -47.29 4.34
CA TRP A 344 11.54 -46.15 4.66
C TRP A 344 12.20 -44.82 5.05
N LYS A 345 13.17 -44.38 4.24
CA LYS A 345 13.25 -42.96 3.84
C LYS A 345 12.36 -42.79 2.60
N ILE A 346 11.24 -42.10 2.72
CA ILE A 346 10.50 -41.61 1.56
C ILE A 346 11.18 -40.30 1.16
N ASP A 347 11.87 -40.33 0.02
CA ASP A 347 12.59 -39.20 -0.52
C ASP A 347 11.66 -38.05 -0.89
N ARG A 348 11.98 -36.85 -0.42
CA ARG A 348 11.27 -35.59 -0.73
C ARG A 348 11.26 -35.30 -2.23
N ASP A 349 12.24 -35.85 -2.95
CA ASP A 349 12.40 -35.68 -4.39
C ASP A 349 11.44 -36.59 -5.20
N ILE A 350 11.02 -37.75 -4.68
CA ILE A 350 9.98 -38.60 -5.31
C ILE A 350 8.59 -37.98 -5.13
N LEU A 351 8.34 -37.31 -3.98
CA LEU A 351 7.10 -36.57 -3.75
C LEU A 351 7.04 -35.27 -4.56
N LEU A 352 8.20 -34.67 -4.87
CA LEU A 352 8.30 -33.53 -5.77
C LEU A 352 8.19 -33.94 -7.23
N ASP A 353 8.68 -35.12 -7.63
CA ASP A 353 8.57 -35.60 -9.01
C ASP A 353 7.17 -36.15 -9.35
N LEU A 354 6.46 -36.76 -8.37
CA LEU A 354 5.03 -37.10 -8.51
C LEU A 354 4.11 -35.87 -8.62
N VAL A 355 4.53 -34.72 -8.06
CA VAL A 355 3.80 -33.44 -8.18
C VAL A 355 4.29 -32.62 -9.39
N ARG A 356 5.48 -32.89 -9.91
CA ARG A 356 6.10 -32.17 -11.02
C ARG A 356 5.63 -32.66 -12.40
N ASP A 357 5.19 -33.92 -12.52
CA ASP A 357 4.79 -34.48 -13.83
C ASP A 357 3.30 -34.36 -14.21
N GLU A 358 2.36 -34.08 -13.29
CA GLU A 358 0.98 -33.72 -13.66
C GLU A 358 0.68 -32.21 -13.60
N CYS A 359 1.62 -31.40 -13.13
CA CYS A 359 1.41 -29.97 -12.90
C CYS A 359 1.97 -29.07 -14.02
N ASN A 360 2.01 -29.56 -15.26
CA ASN A 360 2.52 -28.80 -16.41
C ASN A 360 1.44 -28.02 -17.20
N SER A 361 0.29 -27.72 -16.60
CA SER A 361 -0.75 -26.90 -17.24
C SER A 361 -1.46 -25.91 -16.32
N SER A 362 -0.77 -25.38 -15.31
CA SER A 362 -1.29 -24.32 -14.41
C SER A 362 -0.36 -23.12 -14.31
N PHE A 363 0.09 -22.60 -15.45
CA PHE A 363 0.90 -21.38 -15.52
C PHE A 363 0.11 -20.10 -15.19
N HIS A 364 -1.23 -20.14 -15.22
CA HIS A 364 -2.08 -18.95 -15.02
C HIS A 364 -2.69 -18.81 -13.61
N ILE A 365 -2.92 -19.92 -12.89
CA ILE A 365 -3.53 -19.86 -11.55
C ILE A 365 -2.51 -19.39 -10.50
N PHE A 366 -1.26 -19.82 -10.62
CA PHE A 366 -0.17 -19.30 -9.80
C PHE A 366 0.09 -17.83 -10.10
N PHE A 367 -0.07 -17.38 -11.35
CA PHE A 367 0.09 -15.97 -11.73
C PHE A 367 -0.90 -15.07 -10.99
N PHE A 368 -2.18 -15.46 -10.85
CA PHE A 368 -3.21 -14.63 -10.20
C PHE A 368 -3.24 -14.73 -8.68
N ILE A 369 -2.94 -15.89 -8.10
CA ILE A 369 -2.78 -16.02 -6.63
C ILE A 369 -1.50 -15.32 -6.19
N GLN A 370 -0.41 -15.42 -6.94
CA GLN A 370 0.79 -14.60 -6.74
C GLN A 370 0.45 -13.13 -6.98
N LEU A 371 -0.32 -12.75 -8.02
CA LEU A 371 -0.73 -11.35 -8.21
C LEU A 371 -1.58 -10.84 -7.05
N PHE A 372 -2.44 -11.64 -6.44
CA PHE A 372 -3.32 -11.22 -5.34
C PHE A 372 -2.58 -11.16 -4.01
N TYR A 373 -1.70 -12.14 -3.73
CA TYR A 373 -0.82 -12.14 -2.56
C TYR A 373 0.21 -11.02 -2.67
N GLU A 374 0.85 -10.86 -3.83
CA GLU A 374 1.72 -9.74 -4.13
C GLU A 374 0.93 -8.43 -4.14
N PHE A 375 -0.27 -8.30 -4.71
CA PHE A 375 -0.99 -7.00 -4.72
C PHE A 375 -1.45 -6.58 -3.32
N THR A 376 -1.87 -7.52 -2.46
CA THR A 376 -2.24 -7.23 -1.06
C THR A 376 -1.03 -7.02 -0.15
N PHE A 377 0.07 -7.76 -0.37
CA PHE A 377 1.36 -7.57 0.30
C PHE A 377 2.06 -6.28 -0.17
N ILE A 378 2.12 -6.05 -1.49
CA ILE A 378 2.58 -4.83 -2.17
C ILE A 378 1.76 -3.67 -1.65
N TRP A 379 0.41 -3.64 -1.69
CA TRP A 379 -0.33 -2.46 -1.20
C TRP A 379 -0.24 -2.22 0.31
N GLY A 380 -0.21 -3.30 1.11
CA GLY A 380 0.02 -3.23 2.55
C GLY A 380 1.41 -2.66 2.91
N HIS A 381 2.42 -2.94 2.09
CA HIS A 381 3.76 -2.34 2.18
C HIS A 381 3.84 -0.97 1.47
N PHE A 382 3.07 -0.74 0.41
CA PHE A 382 3.05 0.47 -0.43
C PHE A 382 2.50 1.68 0.32
N LEU A 383 1.52 1.46 1.20
CA LEU A 383 0.98 2.49 2.08
C LEU A 383 1.79 2.68 3.37
N ARG A 384 2.61 1.68 3.75
CA ARG A 384 3.40 1.70 4.99
C ARG A 384 4.83 2.18 4.77
N ASP A 385 5.40 1.95 3.59
CA ASP A 385 6.81 2.12 3.30
C ASP A 385 7.04 3.23 2.27
N SER A 386 7.91 4.17 2.62
CA SER A 386 8.16 5.37 1.83
C SER A 386 9.12 5.12 0.65
N SER A 387 9.14 3.89 0.11
CA SER A 387 10.14 3.31 -0.79
C SER A 387 9.56 2.92 -2.16
N ALA A 388 8.45 3.54 -2.56
CA ALA A 388 7.83 3.32 -3.87
C ALA A 388 8.63 3.96 -5.04
N THR A 389 9.69 4.73 -4.77
CA THR A 389 10.53 5.40 -5.79
C THR A 389 12.01 5.34 -5.38
N MET A 390 12.91 5.71 -6.29
CA MET A 390 14.35 5.88 -6.01
C MET A 390 14.57 6.64 -4.69
N LEU A 391 15.42 6.11 -3.81
CA LEU A 391 15.69 6.70 -2.50
C LEU A 391 16.74 7.80 -2.61
N ILE A 392 16.33 9.04 -2.37
CA ILE A 392 17.22 10.18 -2.28
C ILE A 392 17.74 10.30 -0.85
N VAL A 393 19.05 10.19 -0.67
CA VAL A 393 19.75 10.26 0.63
C VAL A 393 20.51 11.58 0.68
N GLY A 394 20.28 12.41 1.69
CA GLY A 394 21.08 13.62 1.90
C GLY A 394 22.27 13.32 2.81
N LEU A 395 23.49 13.51 2.31
CA LEU A 395 24.72 13.41 3.08
C LEU A 395 25.13 14.81 3.55
N THR A 396 25.38 14.96 4.85
CA THR A 396 25.83 16.21 5.44
C THR A 396 26.84 15.96 6.56
N GLY A 397 27.58 16.99 6.95
CA GLY A 397 28.59 16.93 8.00
C GLY A 397 29.10 18.32 8.33
N GLY A 398 29.83 18.45 9.43
CA GLY A 398 30.53 19.69 9.78
C GLY A 398 31.79 19.88 8.93
N ILE A 399 32.34 21.09 8.91
CA ILE A 399 33.67 21.33 8.33
C ILE A 399 34.71 20.34 8.90
N ALA A 400 35.61 19.84 8.07
CA ALA A 400 36.64 18.84 8.47
C ALA A 400 36.12 17.52 9.09
N SER A 401 34.82 17.19 8.93
CA SER A 401 34.26 15.89 9.35
C SER A 401 34.68 14.71 8.47
N GLY A 402 35.24 14.96 7.28
CA GLY A 402 35.62 13.93 6.31
C GLY A 402 34.47 13.45 5.42
N LYS A 403 33.45 14.30 5.21
CA LYS A 403 32.36 14.08 4.24
C LYS A 403 32.83 13.64 2.86
N SER A 404 33.88 14.27 2.31
CA SER A 404 34.45 13.92 1.00
C SER A 404 34.99 12.48 0.96
N THR A 405 35.58 11.99 2.06
CA THR A 405 36.01 10.60 2.20
C THR A 405 34.80 9.67 2.10
N ILE A 406 33.71 9.99 2.80
CA ILE A 406 32.48 9.21 2.75
C ILE A 406 31.86 9.21 1.36
N SER A 407 31.82 10.37 0.69
CA SER A 407 31.32 10.50 -0.69
C SER A 407 32.13 9.64 -1.68
N SER A 408 33.45 9.61 -1.52
CA SER A 408 34.33 8.76 -2.35
C SER A 408 34.10 7.27 -2.10
N LEU A 409 33.98 6.86 -0.83
CA LEU A 409 33.67 5.46 -0.48
C LEU A 409 32.30 5.03 -1.04
N LEU A 410 31.26 5.85 -0.88
CA LEU A 410 29.93 5.55 -1.44
C LEU A 410 29.97 5.38 -2.96
N THR A 411 30.75 6.21 -3.66
CA THR A 411 30.94 6.10 -5.11
C THR A 411 31.65 4.79 -5.48
N SER A 412 32.67 4.39 -4.71
CA SER A 412 33.38 3.12 -4.94
C SER A 412 32.50 1.88 -4.72
N HIS A 413 31.49 1.98 -3.85
CA HIS A 413 30.48 0.94 -3.62
C HIS A 413 29.30 1.02 -4.61
N GLY A 414 29.42 1.80 -5.69
CA GLY A 414 28.45 1.86 -6.78
C GLY A 414 27.22 2.72 -6.50
N ILE A 415 27.26 3.61 -5.50
CA ILE A 415 26.18 4.56 -5.23
C ILE A 415 26.49 5.91 -5.89
N PRO A 416 25.62 6.44 -6.76
CA PRO A 416 25.85 7.73 -7.39
C PRO A 416 25.73 8.87 -6.36
N VAL A 417 26.78 9.69 -6.29
CA VAL A 417 26.85 10.88 -5.44
C VAL A 417 26.77 12.14 -6.30
N ILE A 418 25.83 13.02 -5.97
CA ILE A 418 25.66 14.34 -6.59
C ILE A 418 26.21 15.37 -5.61
N ASP A 419 27.35 15.96 -5.95
CA ASP A 419 28.02 16.98 -5.15
C ASP A 419 27.45 18.38 -5.45
N ALA A 420 26.79 18.98 -4.45
CA ALA A 420 26.21 20.31 -4.58
C ALA A 420 27.26 21.42 -4.74
N ASP A 421 28.45 21.26 -4.15
CA ASP A 421 29.53 22.24 -4.28
C ASP A 421 30.08 22.21 -5.71
N LEU A 422 30.23 21.02 -6.29
CA LEU A 422 30.64 20.86 -7.69
C LEU A 422 29.57 21.44 -8.65
N LEU A 423 28.29 21.15 -8.42
CA LEU A 423 27.21 21.73 -9.22
C LEU A 423 27.17 23.26 -9.10
N ALA A 424 27.43 23.83 -7.93
CA ALA A 424 27.51 25.27 -7.73
C ALA A 424 28.62 25.92 -8.56
N ARG A 425 29.70 25.18 -8.87
CA ARG A 425 30.74 25.65 -9.80
C ARG A 425 30.29 25.55 -11.25
N GLN A 426 29.69 24.43 -11.62
CA GLN A 426 29.27 24.17 -13.00
C GLN A 426 28.19 25.12 -13.49
N VAL A 427 27.23 25.51 -12.64
CA VAL A 427 26.13 26.40 -13.04
C VAL A 427 26.56 27.84 -13.32
N VAL A 428 27.82 28.19 -13.02
CA VAL A 428 28.41 29.50 -13.28
C VAL A 428 29.62 29.43 -14.23
N GLU A 429 29.85 28.28 -14.86
CA GLU A 429 30.90 28.14 -15.89
C GLU A 429 30.55 28.96 -17.15
N PRO A 430 31.56 29.38 -17.94
CA PRO A 430 31.33 30.13 -19.16
C PRO A 430 30.32 29.46 -20.09
N GLY A 431 29.40 30.24 -20.64
CA GLY A 431 28.34 29.75 -21.53
C GLY A 431 27.08 29.25 -20.81
N THR A 432 27.06 29.21 -19.48
CA THR A 432 25.85 28.89 -18.72
C THR A 432 24.95 30.12 -18.49
N PRO A 433 23.62 29.93 -18.27
CA PRO A 433 22.74 31.03 -17.92
C PRO A 433 23.11 31.74 -16.61
N GLY A 434 23.64 31.00 -15.63
CA GLY A 434 24.09 31.57 -14.36
C GLY A 434 25.29 32.50 -14.56
N HIS A 435 26.24 32.12 -15.41
CA HIS A 435 27.36 32.95 -15.80
C HIS A 435 26.92 34.27 -16.46
N ALA A 436 26.03 34.20 -17.45
CA ALA A 436 25.50 35.39 -18.11
C ALA A 436 24.76 36.34 -17.14
N ALA A 437 23.97 35.78 -16.22
CA ALA A 437 23.27 36.56 -15.20
C ALA A 437 24.24 37.25 -14.22
N ILE A 438 25.32 36.59 -13.83
CA ILE A 438 26.36 37.18 -12.97
C ILE A 438 27.04 38.36 -13.69
N ILE A 439 27.46 38.20 -14.95
CA ILE A 439 28.06 39.30 -15.72
C ILE A 439 27.09 40.47 -15.87
N SER A 440 25.80 40.20 -16.13
CA SER A 440 24.80 41.27 -16.28
C SER A 440 24.58 42.07 -14.99
N THR A 441 24.82 41.46 -13.83
CA THR A 441 24.57 42.08 -12.51
C THR A 441 25.81 42.75 -11.94
N PHE A 442 26.98 42.13 -12.11
CA PHE A 442 28.24 42.54 -11.49
C PHE A 442 29.25 43.15 -12.48
N GLY A 443 28.90 43.25 -13.76
CA GLY A 443 29.78 43.77 -14.80
C GLY A 443 30.83 42.76 -15.27
N THR A 444 31.67 43.17 -16.21
CA THR A 444 32.80 42.36 -16.72
C THR A 444 34.03 42.41 -15.81
N GLU A 445 34.03 43.29 -14.81
CA GLU A 445 35.09 43.44 -13.80
C GLU A 445 35.30 42.20 -12.91
N VAL A 446 34.29 41.33 -12.82
CA VAL A 446 34.36 40.06 -12.08
C VAL A 446 34.94 38.91 -12.90
N LEU A 447 35.39 39.16 -14.13
CA LEU A 447 36.07 38.18 -14.97
C LEU A 447 37.58 38.24 -14.78
N LYS A 448 38.24 37.11 -14.99
CA LYS A 448 39.71 37.05 -15.07
C LYS A 448 40.18 37.67 -16.38
N GLU A 449 41.29 38.41 -16.31
CA GLU A 449 41.89 39.04 -17.50
C GLU A 449 42.22 38.00 -18.58
N GLY A 450 41.77 38.25 -19.81
CA GLY A 450 42.02 37.39 -20.97
C GLY A 450 41.21 36.10 -21.04
N THR A 451 40.28 35.86 -20.11
CA THR A 451 39.40 34.68 -20.13
C THR A 451 37.95 35.06 -19.86
N HIS A 452 37.02 34.20 -20.25
CA HIS A 452 35.61 34.35 -19.87
C HIS A 452 35.29 33.72 -18.52
N ASP A 453 36.28 33.37 -17.69
CA ASP A 453 36.05 32.78 -16.38
C ASP A 453 35.81 33.84 -15.30
N ILE A 454 34.92 33.52 -14.35
CA ILE A 454 34.70 34.35 -13.15
C ILE A 454 35.92 34.29 -12.23
N ASP A 455 36.43 35.47 -11.86
CA ASP A 455 37.41 35.65 -10.80
C ASP A 455 36.71 35.58 -9.43
N ARG A 456 36.76 34.39 -8.83
CA ARG A 456 36.14 34.11 -7.52
C ARG A 456 36.71 34.96 -6.39
N LYS A 457 37.98 35.38 -6.46
CA LYS A 457 38.57 36.22 -5.41
C LYS A 457 37.98 37.62 -5.47
N LYS A 458 38.00 38.24 -6.65
CA LYS A 458 37.38 39.55 -6.87
C LYS A 458 35.88 39.55 -6.56
N LEU A 459 35.14 38.55 -7.06
CA LEU A 459 33.72 38.42 -6.76
C LEU A 459 33.47 38.23 -5.26
N GLY A 460 34.31 37.42 -4.59
CA GLY A 460 34.29 37.21 -3.14
C GLY A 460 34.48 38.50 -2.35
N GLU A 461 35.46 39.33 -2.70
CA GLU A 461 35.71 40.63 -2.07
C GLU A 461 34.52 41.59 -2.22
N ILE A 462 33.89 41.60 -3.40
CA ILE A 462 32.72 42.44 -3.68
C ILE A 462 31.52 42.02 -2.81
N ILE A 463 31.22 40.72 -2.72
CA ILE A 463 30.05 40.23 -1.97
C ILE A 463 30.28 40.17 -0.45
N PHE A 464 31.53 40.10 0.00
CA PHE A 464 31.84 40.07 1.43
C PHE A 464 31.64 41.43 2.09
N ASN A 465 31.90 42.51 1.34
CA ASN A 465 31.77 43.88 1.82
C ASN A 465 30.35 44.47 1.64
N ASP A 466 29.47 43.82 0.87
CA ASP A 466 28.14 44.34 0.53
C ASP A 466 27.07 43.25 0.62
N GLU A 467 26.20 43.36 1.64
CA GLU A 467 25.11 42.41 1.88
C GLU A 467 24.07 42.39 0.74
N TYR A 468 23.81 43.54 0.10
CA TYR A 468 22.85 43.64 -0.99
C TYR A 468 23.35 42.88 -2.22
N LYS A 469 24.61 43.09 -2.58
CA LYS A 469 25.30 42.34 -3.65
C LYS A 469 25.34 40.84 -3.38
N ARG A 470 25.59 40.44 -2.13
CA ARG A 470 25.53 39.02 -1.71
C ARG A 470 24.14 38.42 -1.94
N LYS A 471 23.07 39.15 -1.62
CA LYS A 471 21.68 38.70 -1.88
C LYS A 471 21.39 38.57 -3.37
N GLN A 472 21.89 39.48 -4.19
CA GLN A 472 21.74 39.41 -5.66
C GLN A 472 22.45 38.17 -6.23
N LEU A 473 23.69 37.89 -5.84
CA LEU A 473 24.40 36.70 -6.29
C LEU A 473 23.66 35.42 -5.87
N ASN A 474 23.23 35.35 -4.62
CA ASN A 474 22.47 34.21 -4.09
C ASN A 474 21.14 33.99 -4.84
N ALA A 475 20.45 35.07 -5.23
CA ALA A 475 19.21 34.99 -6.01
C ALA A 475 19.42 34.39 -7.41
N ILE A 476 20.62 34.54 -7.99
CA ILE A 476 20.99 33.95 -9.28
C ILE A 476 21.42 32.49 -9.09
N VAL A 477 22.31 32.23 -8.13
CA VAL A 477 22.95 30.92 -7.97
C VAL A 477 22.01 29.88 -7.37
N HIS A 478 21.18 30.20 -6.36
CA HIS A 478 20.34 29.18 -5.71
C HIS A 478 19.33 28.50 -6.64
N PRO A 479 18.55 29.22 -7.47
CA PRO A 479 17.65 28.58 -8.41
C PRO A 479 18.40 27.71 -9.43
N ALA A 480 19.55 28.18 -9.91
CA ALA A 480 20.37 27.44 -10.86
C ALA A 480 20.90 26.13 -10.28
N VAL A 481 21.44 26.15 -9.05
CA VAL A 481 21.93 24.94 -8.36
C VAL A 481 20.79 23.98 -8.06
N ARG A 482 19.63 24.46 -7.58
CA ARG A 482 18.45 23.61 -7.35
C ARG A 482 17.97 22.92 -8.62
N LYS A 483 17.95 23.65 -9.74
CA LYS A 483 17.60 23.08 -11.05
C LYS A 483 18.62 22.01 -11.47
N ALA A 484 19.91 22.28 -11.33
CA ALA A 484 20.98 21.33 -11.68
C ALA A 484 20.92 20.05 -10.80
N MET A 485 20.69 20.20 -9.49
CA MET A 485 20.48 19.06 -8.58
C MET A 485 19.28 18.23 -9.00
N PHE A 486 18.13 18.88 -9.27
CA PHE A 486 16.93 18.19 -9.72
C PHE A 486 17.16 17.35 -10.98
N TRP A 487 17.78 17.93 -12.01
CA TRP A 487 18.09 17.22 -13.25
C TRP A 487 19.11 16.09 -13.05
N SER A 488 20.06 16.27 -12.14
CA SER A 488 21.02 15.22 -11.79
C SER A 488 20.32 14.03 -11.13
N VAL A 489 19.36 14.27 -10.23
CA VAL A 489 18.50 13.24 -9.63
C VAL A 489 17.65 12.54 -10.70
N VAL A 490 17.04 13.29 -11.61
CA VAL A 490 16.26 12.72 -12.73
C VAL A 490 17.15 11.84 -13.61
N ARG A 491 18.40 12.23 -13.87
CA ARG A 491 19.35 11.43 -14.65
C ARG A 491 19.72 10.12 -13.96
N CYS A 492 19.91 10.13 -12.63
CA CYS A 492 20.07 8.91 -11.86
C CYS A 492 18.84 8.00 -11.96
N TRP A 493 17.64 8.58 -11.83
CA TRP A 493 16.40 7.82 -11.98
C TRP A 493 16.25 7.21 -13.38
N LEU A 494 16.55 7.95 -14.45
CA LEU A 494 16.51 7.45 -15.83
C LEU A 494 17.50 6.30 -16.08
N ARG A 495 18.66 6.30 -15.40
CA ARG A 495 19.64 5.21 -15.45
C ARG A 495 19.22 3.95 -14.69
N GLY A 496 18.08 3.99 -13.99
CA GLY A 496 17.62 2.88 -13.17
C GLY A 496 18.35 2.77 -11.83
N GLU A 497 18.89 3.88 -11.32
CA GLU A 497 19.54 3.90 -10.02
C GLU A 497 18.50 3.77 -8.90
N ARG A 498 18.77 2.88 -7.95
CA ARG A 498 17.84 2.61 -6.82
C ARG A 498 17.97 3.63 -5.71
N VAL A 499 19.19 4.14 -5.52
CA VAL A 499 19.59 5.06 -4.46
C VAL A 499 20.44 6.15 -5.09
N CYS A 500 20.24 7.39 -4.66
CA CYS A 500 21.07 8.52 -5.06
C CYS A 500 21.41 9.37 -3.83
N VAL A 501 22.67 9.75 -3.70
CA VAL A 501 23.16 10.54 -2.56
C VAL A 501 23.36 11.98 -3.00
N LEU A 502 22.70 12.92 -2.32
CA LEU A 502 22.94 14.36 -2.45
C LEU A 502 23.95 14.78 -1.38
N ASP A 503 25.15 15.12 -1.81
CA ASP A 503 26.19 15.62 -0.92
C ASP A 503 26.06 17.13 -0.75
N VAL A 504 25.56 17.57 0.42
CA VAL A 504 25.28 18.98 0.73
C VAL A 504 25.80 19.36 2.12
N PRO A 505 26.81 20.23 2.23
CA PRO A 505 27.35 20.69 3.51
C PRO A 505 26.29 21.36 4.42
N LEU A 506 25.45 22.24 3.84
CA LEU A 506 24.43 23.02 4.55
C LEU A 506 23.02 22.42 4.42
N LEU A 507 22.90 21.09 4.33
CA LEU A 507 21.63 20.39 4.11
C LEU A 507 20.55 20.73 5.16
N ILE A 508 20.96 20.90 6.42
CA ILE A 508 20.04 21.15 7.54
C ILE A 508 19.63 22.63 7.56
N GLU A 509 20.62 23.50 7.47
CA GLU A 509 20.52 24.96 7.54
C GLU A 509 19.65 25.51 6.40
N THR A 510 19.78 24.95 5.20
CA THR A 510 18.96 25.33 4.03
C THR A 510 17.56 24.68 4.01
N GLY A 511 17.24 23.84 4.99
CA GLY A 511 15.96 23.12 5.04
C GLY A 511 15.82 21.98 4.00
N MET A 512 16.83 21.72 3.17
CA MET A 512 16.80 20.69 2.12
C MET A 512 16.69 19.27 2.69
N TRP A 513 17.03 19.07 3.96
CA TRP A 513 16.75 17.83 4.68
C TRP A 513 15.27 17.42 4.64
N LYS A 514 14.32 18.34 4.41
CA LYS A 514 12.89 18.03 4.25
C LYS A 514 12.57 17.36 2.91
N GLN A 515 13.42 17.55 1.90
CA GLN A 515 13.22 17.09 0.52
C GLN A 515 13.90 15.74 0.25
N VAL A 516 14.82 15.30 1.12
CA VAL A 516 15.45 13.97 1.03
C VAL A 516 14.67 12.91 1.80
N GLY A 517 14.80 11.65 1.39
CA GLY A 517 14.17 10.51 2.05
C GLY A 517 14.85 10.11 3.35
N LYS A 518 16.18 10.12 3.35
CA LYS A 518 17.02 9.82 4.51
C LYS A 518 18.10 10.89 4.66
N VAL A 519 18.44 11.23 5.89
CA VAL A 519 19.56 12.12 6.22
C VAL A 519 20.67 11.29 6.85
N VAL A 520 21.85 11.32 6.24
CA VAL A 520 23.09 10.72 6.77
C VAL A 520 23.98 11.85 7.25
N VAL A 521 24.35 11.80 8.54
CA VAL A 521 25.25 12.79 9.15
C VAL A 521 26.60 12.14 9.42
N VAL A 522 27.67 12.74 8.88
CA VAL A 522 29.05 12.37 9.19
C VAL A 522 29.47 13.07 10.49
N TYR A 523 29.74 12.27 11.52
CA TYR A 523 30.08 12.72 12.84
C TYR A 523 31.57 12.60 13.13
N VAL A 524 32.09 13.55 13.91
CA VAL A 524 33.43 13.54 14.50
C VAL A 524 33.41 14.34 15.80
N SER A 525 34.27 14.02 16.77
CA SER A 525 34.41 14.85 17.98
C SER A 525 34.88 16.26 17.64
N LYS A 526 34.49 17.25 18.45
CA LYS A 526 34.81 18.67 18.23
C LYS A 526 36.32 18.91 18.24
N GLU A 527 37.04 18.23 19.14
CA GLU A 527 38.48 18.29 19.28
C GLU A 527 39.17 17.79 18.01
N LEU A 528 38.74 16.63 17.49
CA LEU A 528 39.30 16.06 16.27
C LEU A 528 38.92 16.88 15.02
N GLN A 529 37.72 17.46 15.01
CA GLN A 529 37.28 18.40 13.97
C GLN A 529 38.22 19.62 13.91
N MET A 530 38.53 20.22 15.05
CA MET A 530 39.46 21.35 15.15
C MET A 530 40.87 20.95 14.71
N GLN A 531 41.38 19.81 15.20
CA GLN A 531 42.71 19.32 14.82
C GLN A 531 42.84 19.09 13.31
N ARG A 532 41.83 18.47 12.69
CA ARG A 532 41.79 18.24 11.24
C ARG A 532 41.72 19.55 10.46
N LEU A 533 40.92 20.51 10.93
CA LEU A 533 40.78 21.82 10.28
C LEU A 533 42.08 22.62 10.35
N MET A 534 42.71 22.68 11.53
CA MET A 534 43.99 23.37 11.72
C MET A 534 45.09 22.75 10.85
N ARG A 535 45.14 21.42 10.75
CA ARG A 535 46.13 20.72 9.91
C ARG A 535 45.88 20.95 8.41
N ARG A 536 44.62 20.93 7.96
CA ARG A 536 44.26 21.07 6.54
C ARG A 536 44.48 22.49 6.04
N ASP A 537 44.08 23.48 6.83
CA ASP A 537 44.04 24.88 6.40
C ASP A 537 45.23 25.70 6.97
N SER A 538 46.15 25.07 7.70
CA SER A 538 47.27 25.73 8.41
C SER A 538 46.83 26.95 9.21
N SER A 539 45.68 26.84 9.89
CA SER A 539 44.99 27.95 10.54
C SER A 539 45.15 27.95 12.05
N ASP A 540 45.20 29.14 12.65
CA ASP A 540 45.26 29.31 14.09
C ASP A 540 43.98 28.80 14.77
N ARG A 541 44.13 28.37 16.03
CA ARG A 541 43.02 27.79 16.81
C ARG A 541 41.79 28.72 16.89
N ALA A 542 42.01 30.03 17.01
CA ALA A 542 40.93 31.02 17.05
C ALA A 542 40.18 31.11 15.71
N ALA A 543 40.91 31.12 14.58
CA ALA A 543 40.32 31.15 13.24
C ALA A 543 39.56 29.85 12.93
N ALA A 544 40.13 28.69 13.30
CA ALA A 544 39.48 27.40 13.16
C ALA A 544 38.19 27.32 14.02
N GLN A 545 38.24 27.82 15.26
CA GLN A 545 37.08 27.86 16.14
C GLN A 545 35.96 28.74 15.58
N SER A 546 36.30 29.91 15.03
CA SER A 546 35.34 30.83 14.38
C SER A 546 34.61 30.15 13.22
N ARG A 547 35.33 29.45 12.34
CA ARG A 547 34.76 28.69 11.21
C ARG A 547 33.88 27.53 11.64
N VAL A 548 34.24 26.82 12.72
CA VAL A 548 33.39 25.75 13.27
C VAL A 548 32.11 26.32 13.87
N SER A 549 32.18 27.49 14.52
CA SER A 549 31.02 28.14 15.13
C SER A 549 30.08 28.85 14.16
N SER A 550 30.51 29.15 12.92
CA SER A 550 29.62 29.74 11.91
C SER A 550 28.60 28.74 11.36
N GLN A 551 28.85 27.43 11.53
CA GLN A 551 27.92 26.36 11.16
C GLN A 551 27.08 25.90 12.35
N LEU A 552 25.94 25.28 12.07
CA LEU A 552 25.16 24.62 13.11
C LEU A 552 26.03 23.55 13.82
N PRO A 553 26.09 23.53 15.17
CA PRO A 553 26.89 22.56 15.90
C PRO A 553 26.59 21.13 15.45
N LEU A 554 27.63 20.31 15.30
CA LEU A 554 27.49 18.95 14.78
C LEU A 554 26.55 18.09 15.63
N ALA A 555 26.57 18.31 16.96
CA ALA A 555 25.65 17.67 17.89
C ALA A 555 24.17 17.98 17.57
N SER A 556 23.85 19.22 17.19
CA SER A 556 22.51 19.61 16.77
C SER A 556 22.13 18.99 15.42
N LYS A 557 23.09 18.76 14.51
CA LYS A 557 22.84 18.05 13.24
C LYS A 557 22.44 16.59 13.47
N LEU A 558 22.94 15.94 14.52
CA LEU A 558 22.60 14.54 14.86
C LEU A 558 21.10 14.35 15.12
N GLU A 559 20.39 15.37 15.62
CA GLU A 559 18.94 15.28 15.81
C GLU A 559 18.20 15.04 14.49
N TYR A 560 18.73 15.54 13.38
CA TYR A 560 18.14 15.40 12.05
C TYR A 560 18.58 14.12 11.34
N ALA A 561 19.56 13.40 11.88
CA ALA A 561 20.10 12.20 11.27
C ALA A 561 19.08 11.04 11.33
N ASP A 562 18.88 10.38 10.19
CA ASP A 562 18.27 9.06 10.13
C ASP A 562 19.34 7.97 10.30
N VAL A 563 20.58 8.26 9.87
CA VAL A 563 21.78 7.44 10.09
C VAL A 563 22.97 8.34 10.41
N VAL A 564 23.81 7.90 11.34
CA VAL A 564 25.06 8.59 11.72
C VAL A 564 26.23 7.70 11.31
N ILE A 565 27.23 8.30 10.67
CA ILE A 565 28.51 7.65 10.34
C ILE A 565 29.59 8.31 11.18
N ASP A 566 30.21 7.55 12.08
CA ASP A 566 31.30 8.05 12.90
C ASP A 566 32.63 7.92 12.15
N ASN A 567 33.24 9.07 11.85
CA ASN A 567 34.51 9.18 11.15
C ASN A 567 35.67 9.59 12.10
N SER A 568 35.54 9.27 13.39
CA SER A 568 36.58 9.48 14.40
C SER A 568 37.62 8.35 14.44
N GLY A 569 37.26 7.15 13.98
CA GLY A 569 38.10 5.94 13.99
C GLY A 569 39.04 5.81 12.79
N SER A 570 39.44 4.56 12.49
CA SER A 570 40.30 4.25 11.33
C SER A 570 39.50 4.20 10.03
N MET A 571 40.18 4.34 8.88
CA MET A 571 39.54 4.24 7.56
C MET A 571 38.82 2.89 7.35
N ALA A 572 39.37 1.80 7.90
CA ALA A 572 38.77 0.47 7.82
C ALA A 572 37.46 0.36 8.64
N ASP A 573 37.33 1.13 9.71
CA ASP A 573 36.09 1.18 10.51
C ASP A 573 35.03 2.00 9.80
N THR A 574 35.44 3.09 9.14
CA THR A 574 34.57 3.90 8.30
C THR A 574 34.06 3.10 7.10
N ASP A 575 34.91 2.36 6.41
CA ASP A 575 34.49 1.54 5.25
C ASP A 575 33.49 0.43 5.67
N ARG A 576 33.72 -0.23 6.81
CA ARG A 576 32.75 -1.18 7.38
C ARG A 576 31.37 -0.55 7.66
N GLN A 577 31.35 0.68 8.18
CA GLN A 577 30.08 1.42 8.35
C GLN A 577 29.42 1.75 7.01
N ILE A 578 30.20 2.09 5.97
CA ILE A 578 29.67 2.36 4.63
C ILE A 578 29.09 1.10 3.99
N VAL A 579 29.77 -0.04 4.07
CA VAL A 579 29.23 -1.33 3.58
C VAL A 579 27.88 -1.63 4.25
N SER A 580 27.80 -1.47 5.58
CA SER A 580 26.54 -1.66 6.32
C SER A 580 25.45 -0.67 5.88
N LEU A 581 25.82 0.59 5.64
CA LEU A 581 24.90 1.63 5.16
C LEU A 581 24.36 1.28 3.77
N VAL A 582 25.23 0.91 2.83
CA VAL A 582 24.86 0.55 1.45
C VAL A 582 23.89 -0.63 1.45
N GLN A 583 24.20 -1.71 2.18
CA GLN A 583 23.31 -2.87 2.31
C GLN A 583 21.95 -2.49 2.89
N ARG A 584 21.94 -1.63 3.93
CA ARG A 584 20.70 -1.14 4.54
C ARG A 584 19.87 -0.32 3.56
N LEU A 585 20.48 0.61 2.84
CA LEU A 585 19.78 1.45 1.86
C LEU A 585 19.19 0.61 0.73
N GLN A 586 19.94 -0.36 0.21
CA GLN A 586 19.48 -1.27 -0.84
C GLN A 586 18.30 -2.14 -0.37
N LYS A 587 18.36 -2.66 0.87
CA LYS A 587 17.27 -3.45 1.46
C LYS A 587 16.00 -2.61 1.67
N GLU A 588 16.14 -1.35 2.08
CA GLU A 588 15.00 -0.43 2.28
C GLU A 588 14.31 -0.02 0.97
N THR A 589 15.00 -0.04 -0.18
CA THR A 589 14.42 0.32 -1.49
C THR A 589 13.58 -0.77 -2.16
N GLY A 590 13.64 -2.01 -1.68
CA GLY A 590 12.79 -3.12 -2.13
C GLY A 590 12.78 -3.40 -3.65
N TRP A 591 11.76 -4.12 -4.12
CA TRP A 591 11.48 -4.35 -5.55
C TRP A 591 10.57 -3.26 -6.16
N THR A 592 9.94 -2.45 -5.31
CA THR A 592 8.90 -1.46 -5.67
C THR A 592 9.41 -0.32 -6.55
N TRP A 593 10.70 0.03 -6.46
CA TRP A 593 11.30 1.05 -7.33
C TRP A 593 11.29 0.63 -8.81
N ILE A 594 11.34 -0.68 -9.12
CA ILE A 594 11.33 -1.22 -10.49
C ILE A 594 9.98 -0.93 -11.16
N VAL A 595 8.88 -1.14 -10.42
CA VAL A 595 7.52 -0.90 -10.94
C VAL A 595 7.30 0.58 -11.25
N SER A 596 7.82 1.46 -10.39
CA SER A 596 7.82 2.92 -10.56
C SER A 596 8.66 3.38 -11.76
N TRP A 597 9.75 2.66 -12.05
CA TRP A 597 10.62 2.94 -13.18
C TRP A 597 10.05 2.43 -14.52
N ILE A 598 9.42 1.25 -14.54
CA ILE A 598 8.81 0.65 -15.75
C ILE A 598 7.55 1.41 -16.21
N ILE A 599 6.82 2.06 -15.29
CA ILE A 599 5.61 2.82 -15.60
C ILE A 599 5.81 4.30 -15.19
N PRO A 600 6.47 5.13 -16.02
CA PRO A 600 6.85 6.50 -15.67
C PRO A 600 5.73 7.39 -15.11
N PRO A 601 4.49 7.37 -15.64
CA PRO A 601 3.40 8.18 -15.08
C PRO A 601 3.05 7.82 -13.64
N VAL A 602 3.09 6.52 -13.31
CA VAL A 602 2.84 6.02 -11.94
C VAL A 602 4.00 6.40 -11.03
N GLY A 603 5.25 6.28 -11.51
CA GLY A 603 6.42 6.70 -10.75
C GLY A 603 6.45 8.18 -10.40
N LEU A 604 6.05 9.06 -11.33
CA LEU A 604 5.94 10.50 -11.09
C LEU A 604 4.85 10.84 -10.07
N LEU A 605 3.68 10.20 -10.17
CA LEU A 605 2.58 10.39 -9.20
C LEU A 605 2.97 9.90 -7.80
N LEU A 606 3.65 8.76 -7.71
CA LEU A 606 4.17 8.23 -6.44
C LEU A 606 5.28 9.09 -5.86
N GLY A 607 6.16 9.63 -6.70
CA GLY A 607 7.19 10.57 -6.30
C GLY A 607 6.58 11.84 -5.72
N ALA A 608 5.60 12.44 -6.40
CA ALA A 608 4.87 13.61 -5.93
C ALA A 608 4.12 13.33 -4.62
N TRP A 609 3.44 12.20 -4.52
CA TRP A 609 2.76 11.76 -3.30
C TRP A 609 3.75 11.56 -2.14
N CYS A 610 4.90 10.93 -2.39
CA CYS A 610 5.91 10.69 -1.38
C CYS A 610 6.53 12.00 -0.86
N LEU A 611 6.80 12.96 -1.76
CA LEU A 611 7.25 14.29 -1.38
C LEU A 611 6.20 15.04 -0.55
N ALA A 612 4.93 15.01 -0.97
CA ALA A 612 3.83 15.64 -0.25
C ALA A 612 3.61 15.01 1.15
N TRP A 613 3.60 13.68 1.23
CA TRP A 613 3.44 12.94 2.48
C TRP A 613 4.59 13.19 3.45
N ARG A 614 5.84 13.22 2.95
CA ARG A 614 7.03 13.53 3.77
C ARG A 614 7.03 14.96 4.26
N ALA A 615 6.62 15.93 3.43
CA ALA A 615 6.45 17.32 3.84
C ALA A 615 5.44 17.43 5.01
N ILE A 616 4.32 16.71 4.95
CA ILE A 616 3.31 16.66 6.03
C ILE A 616 3.86 15.97 7.30
N LYS A 617 4.51 14.81 7.17
CA LYS A 617 5.04 14.04 8.30
C LYS A 617 6.18 14.78 9.01
N ARG A 618 7.10 15.39 8.25
CA ARG A 618 8.22 16.16 8.79
C ARG A 618 7.75 17.52 9.34
N GLY A 619 6.73 18.16 8.77
CA GLY A 619 6.08 19.34 9.35
C GLY A 619 5.54 19.12 10.78
N LYS A 620 5.09 17.90 11.10
CA LYS A 620 4.73 17.50 12.48
C LYS A 620 5.93 17.27 13.40
N LYS A 621 7.08 16.81 12.88
CA LYS A 621 8.35 16.70 13.62
C LYS A 621 8.97 18.07 13.89
N THR A 622 8.86 19.02 12.96
CA THR A 622 9.39 20.39 13.12
C THR A 622 8.73 21.12 14.31
N LYS A 623 7.44 20.90 14.58
CA LYS A 623 6.75 21.47 15.76
C LYS A 623 7.30 20.99 17.12
N ARG A 624 8.17 19.96 17.15
CA ARG A 624 8.73 19.38 18.38
C ARG A 624 10.22 19.70 18.57
N ARG A 625 10.88 20.39 17.63
CA ARG A 625 12.32 20.64 17.66
C ARG A 625 12.60 22.14 17.69
N PRO A 626 13.68 22.57 18.36
CA PRO A 626 14.02 23.99 18.43
C PRO A 626 14.21 24.56 17.01
N ALA A 627 13.77 25.81 16.82
CA ALA A 627 13.95 26.52 15.58
C ALA A 627 15.45 26.69 15.28
N VAL A 628 15.86 26.40 14.05
CA VAL A 628 17.23 26.71 13.59
C VAL A 628 17.35 28.24 13.56
N PRO A 629 18.36 28.86 14.19
CA PRO A 629 18.55 30.31 14.11
C PRO A 629 18.87 30.72 12.68
N ASN A 630 18.09 31.67 12.14
CA ASN A 630 18.25 32.39 10.87
C ASN A 630 18.29 31.57 9.56
N GLU A 631 17.19 31.65 8.79
CA GLU A 631 17.08 31.24 7.37
C GLU A 631 17.82 32.18 6.39
N GLY A 632 18.86 32.89 6.81
CA GLY A 632 19.43 34.00 6.04
C GLY A 632 20.94 34.10 6.09
N ALA A 633 21.64 33.26 5.32
CA ALA A 633 22.87 33.58 4.60
C ALA A 633 23.54 32.26 4.15
N ILE A 634 23.60 32.04 2.85
CA ILE A 634 24.57 31.10 2.29
C ILE A 634 25.93 31.80 2.34
N GLU A 635 26.83 31.31 3.20
CA GLU A 635 28.27 31.45 2.98
C GLU A 635 28.68 30.42 1.93
N LEU A 636 28.81 30.84 0.68
CA LEU A 636 29.64 30.14 -0.28
C LEU A 636 31.09 30.43 0.14
N GLN A 637 31.71 29.49 0.87
CA GLN A 637 33.16 29.45 1.06
C GLN A 637 33.85 28.79 -0.13
#